data_AF-A0A2S0JLA5-F1
#
_entry.id   AF-A0A2S0JLA5-F1
#
_cell.length_a   1.000
_cell.length_b   1.000
_cell.length_c   1.000
_cell.angle_alpha   90.00
_cell.angle_beta   90.00
_cell.angle_gamma   90.00
#
_symmetry.space_group_name_H-M   'P 1'
#
loop_
_entity.id
_entity.type
_entity.pdbx_description
1 polymer ?
#
loop_
_entity_poly.entity_id
_entity_poly.type
_entity_poly.pdbx_seq_one_letter_code
_entity_poly.pdbx_strand_id
1 'polypeptide(L)'
;MTIWKKKLHIAVIFILIVSLFSPVTAIKAQHFEGDLLNPPTDINGIEPDDSEKQDNALGSDNEKEEGDSTEQENALQSDDEAELDDLTHLGDTTEVAPNVEVAPFAISDIQLNTEEPLLLLAGETFQLTATNSTTGDSATVTWSSSDSGIATVDTSGNVIAQAIGETVITAQLDSGTKAVKVYVISPEAREAIDFIIALPTIERADEATYQLLQQARVLDSKVKAPARTLLISDNKLPYFLQLLEKEIAYFRYYMQDPNNAIPAPEGIISLSDEWDKKLDTVREKYNSLIKTSGYRDLKKVTDPADILAFNQELAAKEVKYVFLVINALPKIDDLTIDSAIKEQLDHARKKYAAIPTAEQKKVANKGDLFAKEVRYVELLIDAIDINSPLAEEQLKTAKEALKKLANPNNIPGGSKGVSNYNDLLEKEKMINAEDDIKQVIEKIDVLPTVEALIWADHLKVLEAQQAYDKLLPAHQSRVTNYTHLEALQKRLVELQPTTVEIYNAVAGYLTKGSYEPVYGSEWTILTLARGDNTAKYATYYDKYYRNLVNHVKATNGEIGTQATDWARVIIALTAIGKDPRDVAGYNLVEKLSDLSFATSPGVNSSIFSLIALDTWGFELPKTATTTRDKLIQNILSMEIKNGGGFAWSGTDPDPDMTGMVLQALAPYQSNSQVKAVTDRSIAKLVAIQSAKGGYISTAGSPEAAESAAQVITALASLGIDANKDKRFDKVIANIMTFSSGDGGFKHVQSQTKADGMATVQVGYTLAAYNRLLSGQTPLYNMSDTKNKPTKPGGEDGSDGEEPSSPGNNGNQPSIPAEKEEIGYTTFSIRISSSEVPLNTTTTKLFAGETVFDVLQRVTTENGVALSYRQTEYGTYIDGIAGVYEFDRGPLSGWMYRVNGVFPSYSAANYTLSPNDSVEWIYTLDLGKDIGGYVEDVEKTPEKGKDPLDEKIKKKKKKTRSRKKIKTIKLSKKTK
;
A
#
# COMPACT_ATOMS: atom_id res chain seq x y z
N MET A 1 9.41 -21.41 30.09
CA MET A 1 9.30 -21.98 28.73
C MET A 1 8.31 -21.27 27.79
N THR A 2 7.16 -20.75 28.23
CA THR A 2 6.03 -20.37 27.34
C THR A 2 6.27 -19.21 26.36
N ILE A 3 7.30 -18.38 26.55
CA ILE A 3 7.57 -17.20 25.70
C ILE A 3 8.43 -17.53 24.46
N TRP A 4 9.28 -18.57 24.51
CA TRP A 4 10.20 -18.90 23.42
C TRP A 4 9.49 -19.43 22.16
N LYS A 5 8.44 -20.26 22.31
CA LYS A 5 7.68 -20.81 21.16
C LYS A 5 7.00 -19.74 20.28
N LYS A 6 6.76 -18.52 20.79
CA LYS A 6 6.16 -17.42 20.01
C LYS A 6 7.13 -16.63 19.14
N LYS A 7 8.45 -16.66 19.39
CA LYS A 7 9.42 -15.97 18.50
C LYS A 7 9.83 -16.83 17.30
N LEU A 8 9.87 -18.15 17.44
CA LEU A 8 10.26 -19.04 16.33
C LEU A 8 9.23 -19.06 15.18
N HIS A 9 7.93 -19.02 15.49
CA HIS A 9 6.88 -18.96 14.45
C HIS A 9 6.93 -17.69 13.59
N ILE A 10 7.33 -16.55 14.17
CA ILE A 10 7.39 -15.28 13.43
C ILE A 10 8.57 -15.28 12.44
N ALA A 11 9.69 -15.93 12.78
CA ALA A 11 10.82 -16.10 11.85
C ALA A 11 10.47 -17.03 10.66
N VAL A 12 9.75 -18.13 10.92
CA VAL A 12 9.33 -19.08 9.87
C VAL A 12 8.32 -18.44 8.90
N ILE A 13 7.36 -17.64 9.40
CA ILE A 13 6.39 -16.93 8.55
C ILE A 13 7.08 -15.89 7.64
N PHE A 14 8.12 -15.20 8.13
CA PHE A 14 8.83 -14.21 7.30
C PHE A 14 9.66 -14.84 6.17
N ILE A 15 10.11 -16.09 6.33
CA ILE A 15 10.82 -16.84 5.28
C ILE A 15 9.84 -17.42 4.24
N LEU A 16 8.63 -17.80 4.65
CA LEU A 16 7.58 -18.32 3.75
C LEU A 16 6.91 -17.26 2.85
N ILE A 17 7.08 -15.97 3.14
CA ILE A 17 6.45 -14.88 2.35
C ILE A 17 7.36 -14.37 1.22
N VAL A 18 8.67 -14.57 1.31
CA VAL A 18 9.65 -14.11 0.30
C VAL A 18 9.75 -15.07 -0.91
N SER A 19 9.16 -16.26 -0.82
CA SER A 19 9.20 -17.30 -1.88
C SER A 19 7.94 -17.36 -2.78
N LEU A 20 6.98 -16.44 -2.62
CA LEU A 20 5.69 -16.48 -3.34
C LEU A 20 5.59 -15.54 -4.56
N PHE A 21 6.68 -14.90 -4.99
CA PHE A 21 6.71 -14.02 -6.17
C PHE A 21 7.84 -14.36 -7.16
N SER A 22 7.65 -15.45 -7.90
CA SER A 22 8.28 -15.71 -9.21
C SER A 22 7.32 -16.53 -10.08
N PRO A 23 6.93 -16.06 -11.28
CA PRO A 23 5.98 -16.78 -12.14
C PRO A 23 6.68 -17.81 -13.04
N VAL A 24 6.19 -19.06 -13.02
CA VAL A 24 6.44 -20.05 -14.07
C VAL A 24 5.12 -20.71 -14.45
N THR A 25 4.80 -20.76 -15.74
CA THR A 25 3.57 -21.34 -16.30
C THR A 25 3.67 -22.86 -16.46
N ALA A 26 2.54 -23.55 -16.34
CA ALA A 26 2.46 -25.00 -16.51
C ALA A 26 2.39 -25.44 -17.99
N ILE A 27 2.84 -26.66 -18.27
CA ILE A 27 2.96 -27.25 -19.63
C ILE A 27 2.05 -28.47 -19.79
N LYS A 28 1.38 -28.60 -20.95
CA LYS A 28 1.00 -29.83 -21.73
C LYS A 28 -0.24 -29.55 -22.60
N ALA A 29 -0.44 -30.13 -23.78
CA ALA A 29 0.36 -30.93 -24.74
C ALA A 29 -0.26 -30.71 -26.17
N GLN A 30 0.29 -31.11 -27.32
CA GLN A 30 0.64 -32.47 -27.80
C GLN A 30 1.58 -32.45 -29.04
N HIS A 31 1.96 -33.65 -29.51
CA HIS A 31 2.75 -34.01 -30.71
C HIS A 31 2.03 -33.73 -32.06
N PHE A 32 2.59 -33.89 -33.28
CA PHE A 32 3.77 -34.67 -33.76
C PHE A 32 4.33 -34.20 -35.14
N GLU A 33 5.55 -34.68 -35.48
CA GLU A 33 6.17 -34.90 -36.84
C GLU A 33 6.33 -33.77 -37.90
N GLY A 34 7.48 -33.79 -38.61
CA GLY A 34 7.68 -33.11 -39.91
C GLY A 34 9.09 -32.53 -40.21
N ASP A 35 10.07 -33.35 -40.60
CA ASP A 35 11.45 -32.93 -40.93
C ASP A 35 11.59 -32.01 -42.17
N LEU A 36 12.57 -31.09 -42.18
CA LEU A 36 13.83 -31.20 -42.97
C LEU A 36 14.72 -29.93 -43.02
N LEU A 37 16.04 -30.19 -43.15
CA LEU A 37 17.16 -29.31 -43.58
C LEU A 37 17.73 -28.23 -42.61
N ASN A 38 18.95 -28.54 -42.15
CA ASN A 38 19.96 -27.75 -41.42
C ASN A 38 21.14 -27.43 -42.39
N PRO A 39 22.30 -26.84 -42.00
CA PRO A 39 22.67 -25.90 -40.91
C PRO A 39 23.44 -24.69 -41.54
N PRO A 40 24.50 -24.03 -40.98
CA PRO A 40 24.98 -23.84 -39.60
C PRO A 40 24.97 -22.33 -39.18
N THR A 41 25.31 -21.89 -37.96
CA THR A 41 26.14 -22.42 -36.85
C THR A 41 25.41 -22.25 -35.49
N ASP A 42 25.34 -23.21 -34.54
CA ASP A 42 26.37 -24.04 -33.86
C ASP A 42 27.38 -23.22 -33.01
N ILE A 43 27.77 -23.52 -31.75
CA ILE A 43 27.38 -24.41 -30.61
C ILE A 43 28.17 -23.90 -29.37
N ASN A 44 27.98 -24.18 -28.06
CA ASN A 44 27.00 -24.80 -27.14
C ASN A 44 27.40 -24.31 -25.70
N GLY A 45 26.80 -24.63 -24.54
CA GLY A 45 25.68 -25.51 -24.13
C GLY A 45 26.02 -26.27 -22.82
N ILE A 46 25.10 -27.13 -22.34
CA ILE A 46 25.25 -28.20 -21.32
C ILE A 46 24.94 -27.88 -19.83
N GLU A 47 24.14 -28.78 -19.26
CA GLU A 47 23.60 -28.98 -17.89
C GLU A 47 23.74 -30.53 -17.61
N PRO A 48 23.53 -31.16 -16.41
CA PRO A 48 22.38 -30.99 -15.48
C PRO A 48 22.65 -31.40 -13.98
N ASP A 49 21.62 -31.94 -13.31
CA ASP A 49 21.58 -33.00 -12.26
C ASP A 49 21.78 -32.74 -10.74
N ASP A 50 20.64 -32.68 -10.03
CA ASP A 50 20.03 -33.72 -9.16
C ASP A 50 20.71 -34.33 -7.89
N SER A 51 19.83 -34.82 -6.98
CA SER A 51 20.06 -35.74 -5.83
C SER A 51 20.74 -35.17 -4.56
N GLU A 52 20.63 -35.71 -3.33
CA GLU A 52 19.61 -36.55 -2.63
C GLU A 52 19.94 -36.60 -1.10
N LYS A 53 18.94 -36.84 -0.23
CA LYS A 53 19.06 -37.52 1.12
C LYS A 53 19.97 -36.82 2.19
N GLN A 54 20.08 -37.24 3.47
CA GLN A 54 19.16 -37.89 4.44
C GLN A 54 19.57 -37.55 5.90
N ASP A 55 18.58 -37.53 6.81
CA ASP A 55 18.54 -38.01 8.23
C ASP A 55 19.62 -37.71 9.30
N ASN A 56 19.16 -37.82 10.56
CA ASN A 56 19.89 -37.98 11.84
C ASN A 56 20.45 -36.72 12.54
N ALA A 57 20.42 -36.60 13.87
CA ALA A 57 19.62 -37.30 14.89
C ALA A 57 19.55 -36.54 16.24
N LEU A 58 18.48 -36.84 16.99
CA LEU A 58 18.28 -36.89 18.46
C LEU A 58 19.34 -36.30 19.44
N GLY A 59 18.84 -35.58 20.45
CA GLY A 59 19.49 -35.27 21.74
C GLY A 59 19.40 -33.78 22.11
N SER A 60 18.67 -33.32 23.14
CA SER A 60 18.77 -33.56 24.60
C SER A 60 20.05 -32.98 25.25
N ASP A 61 20.03 -32.21 26.33
CA ASP A 61 18.93 -31.56 27.08
C ASP A 61 19.54 -30.49 28.02
N ASN A 62 18.73 -29.51 28.47
CA ASN A 62 18.95 -28.69 29.69
C ASN A 62 20.23 -27.81 29.77
N GLU A 63 20.39 -26.87 30.73
CA GLU A 63 19.43 -25.91 31.32
C GLU A 63 20.13 -24.59 31.72
N LYS A 64 19.31 -23.59 32.08
CA LYS A 64 19.40 -22.57 33.16
C LYS A 64 20.63 -22.65 34.13
N GLU A 65 21.11 -21.57 34.77
CA GLU A 65 20.69 -20.15 34.84
C GLU A 65 21.82 -19.24 35.40
N GLU A 66 21.50 -17.96 35.59
CA GLU A 66 22.05 -16.90 36.49
C GLU A 66 23.14 -17.26 37.53
N GLY A 67 24.05 -16.37 37.94
CA GLY A 67 24.24 -14.93 37.67
C GLY A 67 25.25 -14.32 38.68
N ASP A 68 25.44 -12.98 38.66
CA ASP A 68 25.97 -12.06 39.72
C ASP A 68 27.17 -12.44 40.63
N SER A 69 28.01 -11.53 41.16
CA SER A 69 28.28 -10.10 40.90
C SER A 69 29.44 -9.63 41.80
N THR A 70 30.26 -8.67 41.35
CA THR A 70 31.10 -7.76 42.20
C THR A 70 32.17 -8.43 43.12
N GLU A 71 33.20 -7.75 43.66
CA GLU A 71 33.56 -6.32 43.64
C GLU A 71 35.09 -6.07 43.56
N GLN A 72 35.45 -4.79 43.71
CA GLN A 72 36.76 -4.10 43.69
C GLN A 72 37.85 -4.76 44.60
N GLU A 73 39.16 -4.54 44.43
CA GLU A 73 39.87 -3.24 44.47
C GLU A 73 41.08 -3.10 43.51
N ASN A 74 41.68 -1.91 43.51
CA ASN A 74 42.65 -1.44 42.51
C ASN A 74 43.72 -0.54 43.19
N ALA A 75 45.01 -0.81 42.98
CA ALA A 75 46.12 0.03 43.46
C ALA A 75 47.35 -0.06 42.53
N LEU A 76 48.05 1.06 42.35
CA LEU A 76 49.18 1.25 41.43
C LEU A 76 50.38 1.81 42.18
N GLN A 77 51.60 1.32 41.88
CA GLN A 77 52.93 1.98 41.97
C GLN A 77 54.05 0.91 41.87
N SER A 78 55.27 1.16 41.36
CA SER A 78 55.77 2.17 40.40
C SER A 78 57.23 1.85 40.00
N ASP A 79 57.76 2.65 39.05
CA ASP A 79 59.18 2.99 38.83
C ASP A 79 60.08 2.02 38.02
N ASP A 80 60.86 2.63 37.11
CA ASP A 80 61.89 2.06 36.23
C ASP A 80 63.31 2.37 36.75
N GLU A 81 64.35 1.66 36.24
CA GLU A 81 65.58 2.26 35.63
C GLU A 81 66.69 1.22 35.33
N ALA A 82 67.43 1.45 34.22
CA ALA A 82 68.88 1.18 34.00
C ALA A 82 69.49 -0.24 34.17
N GLU A 83 70.72 -0.56 33.71
CA GLU A 83 71.35 -0.39 32.37
C GLU A 83 72.56 -1.40 32.26
N LEU A 84 73.42 -1.22 31.24
CA LEU A 84 74.66 -1.94 30.82
C LEU A 84 75.69 -2.36 31.94
N ASP A 85 76.77 -3.15 31.74
CA ASP A 85 77.63 -3.41 30.56
C ASP A 85 78.58 -4.65 30.70
N ASP A 86 79.57 -4.76 29.77
CA ASP A 86 80.89 -5.47 29.83
C ASP A 86 80.88 -7.02 29.65
N LEU A 87 81.42 -7.63 28.56
CA LEU A 87 82.78 -7.67 27.95
C LEU A 87 83.81 -8.47 28.78
N THR A 88 84.43 -9.55 28.25
CA THR A 88 85.80 -9.60 27.64
C THR A 88 86.28 -11.09 27.69
N HIS A 89 87.32 -11.64 27.06
CA HIS A 89 88.18 -11.35 25.89
C HIS A 89 88.97 -12.63 25.49
N LEU A 90 89.51 -12.69 24.25
CA LEU A 90 90.74 -13.43 23.82
C LEU A 90 90.77 -14.98 23.91
N GLY A 91 91.60 -15.61 23.04
CA GLY A 91 92.03 -17.02 23.22
C GLY A 91 92.26 -17.84 21.94
N ASP A 92 93.38 -17.62 21.23
CA ASP A 92 93.89 -18.51 20.18
C ASP A 92 94.56 -19.77 20.78
N THR A 93 94.38 -20.96 20.17
CA THR A 93 95.45 -21.99 20.03
C THR A 93 95.06 -23.19 19.15
N THR A 94 95.86 -23.41 18.09
CA THR A 94 96.43 -24.68 17.56
C THR A 94 95.72 -26.05 17.67
N GLU A 95 95.81 -26.82 16.56
CA GLU A 95 96.08 -28.28 16.40
C GLU A 95 95.79 -29.25 17.59
N VAL A 96 95.17 -30.43 17.37
CA VAL A 96 95.79 -31.61 16.72
C VAL A 96 94.72 -32.60 16.23
N ALA A 97 94.99 -33.32 15.13
CA ALA A 97 94.15 -34.41 14.63
C ALA A 97 94.66 -35.81 15.04
N PRO A 98 93.76 -36.77 15.34
CA PRO A 98 94.07 -38.19 15.30
C PRO A 98 93.40 -38.90 14.11
N ASN A 99 94.25 -39.30 13.15
CA ASN A 99 94.03 -40.46 12.27
C ASN A 99 94.10 -41.74 13.17
N VAL A 100 93.49 -42.92 12.94
CA VAL A 100 92.89 -43.60 11.78
C VAL A 100 91.80 -44.56 12.29
N GLU A 101 90.65 -44.69 11.62
CA GLU A 101 90.10 -46.03 11.31
C GLU A 101 89.23 -45.95 10.04
N VAL A 102 89.50 -46.82 9.06
CA VAL A 102 88.86 -46.76 7.72
C VAL A 102 87.82 -47.87 7.61
N ALA A 103 86.54 -47.49 7.75
CA ALA A 103 85.45 -48.29 7.21
C ALA A 103 85.34 -48.05 5.68
N PRO A 104 85.14 -49.08 4.84
CA PRO A 104 84.86 -48.89 3.42
C PRO A 104 83.55 -48.13 3.15
N PHE A 105 83.47 -47.48 1.99
CA PHE A 105 82.34 -46.65 1.58
C PHE A 105 80.97 -47.34 1.64
N ALA A 106 79.96 -46.60 2.11
CA ALA A 106 78.55 -46.89 1.91
C ALA A 106 77.77 -45.58 1.61
N ILE A 107 77.95 -45.03 0.41
CA ILE A 107 77.07 -43.96 -0.12
C ILE A 107 75.90 -44.64 -0.82
N SER A 108 74.84 -44.93 -0.07
CA SER A 108 73.61 -45.58 -0.58
C SER A 108 72.51 -44.59 -1.01
N ASP A 109 72.79 -43.29 -0.92
CA ASP A 109 71.82 -42.24 -1.22
C ASP A 109 71.54 -42.10 -2.72
N ILE A 110 70.26 -41.92 -3.02
CA ILE A 110 69.73 -41.70 -4.37
C ILE A 110 69.70 -40.20 -4.65
N GLN A 111 70.27 -39.80 -5.77
CA GLN A 111 70.23 -38.42 -6.26
C GLN A 111 69.24 -38.30 -7.41
N LEU A 112 68.55 -37.16 -7.48
CA LEU A 112 67.74 -36.74 -8.62
C LEU A 112 68.46 -35.62 -9.38
N ASN A 113 68.17 -35.44 -10.67
CA ASN A 113 68.67 -34.30 -11.45
C ASN A 113 68.08 -32.93 -11.02
N THR A 114 67.06 -32.93 -10.16
CA THR A 114 66.62 -31.77 -9.40
C THR A 114 66.08 -32.24 -8.05
N GLU A 115 66.40 -31.51 -6.98
CA GLU A 115 65.71 -31.63 -5.69
C GLU A 115 64.66 -30.52 -5.50
N GLU A 116 64.70 -29.49 -6.35
CA GLU A 116 63.75 -28.38 -6.36
C GLU A 116 62.37 -28.78 -6.90
N PRO A 117 61.27 -28.23 -6.35
CA PRO A 117 59.93 -28.45 -6.87
C PRO A 117 59.78 -28.05 -8.34
N LEU A 118 59.23 -28.95 -9.15
CA LEU A 118 58.93 -28.68 -10.55
C LEU A 118 57.71 -27.75 -10.67
N LEU A 119 57.80 -26.83 -11.64
CA LEU A 119 56.89 -25.71 -11.84
C LEU A 119 56.40 -25.71 -13.29
N LEU A 120 55.31 -26.45 -13.54
CA LEU A 120 54.86 -26.82 -14.88
C LEU A 120 53.48 -26.22 -15.23
N LEU A 121 53.27 -25.93 -16.51
CA LEU A 121 51.96 -25.70 -17.10
C LEU A 121 51.33 -27.04 -17.51
N ALA A 122 49.99 -27.11 -17.58
CA ALA A 122 49.30 -28.32 -18.04
C ALA A 122 49.73 -28.68 -19.49
N GLY A 123 50.15 -29.93 -19.69
CA GLY A 123 50.72 -30.44 -20.94
C GLY A 123 52.25 -30.31 -21.05
N GLU A 124 52.95 -29.63 -20.14
CA GLU A 124 54.41 -29.63 -20.11
C GLU A 124 54.99 -30.94 -19.58
N THR A 125 56.20 -31.28 -20.04
CA THR A 125 56.89 -32.52 -19.71
C THR A 125 58.28 -32.27 -19.14
N PHE A 126 58.68 -33.01 -18.11
CA PHE A 126 60.00 -32.90 -17.48
C PHE A 126 60.64 -34.28 -17.27
N GLN A 127 61.84 -34.48 -17.80
CA GLN A 127 62.59 -35.73 -17.61
C GLN A 127 63.31 -35.73 -16.26
N LEU A 128 62.83 -36.52 -15.31
CA LEU A 128 63.59 -36.85 -14.10
C LEU A 128 64.56 -38.01 -14.38
N THR A 129 65.71 -37.99 -13.71
CA THR A 129 66.67 -39.10 -13.73
C THR A 129 67.16 -39.35 -12.31
N ALA A 130 67.10 -40.61 -11.85
CA ALA A 130 67.61 -41.02 -10.55
C ALA A 130 68.93 -41.78 -10.70
N THR A 131 69.94 -41.44 -9.89
CA THR A 131 71.26 -42.09 -9.89
C THR A 131 71.62 -42.57 -8.47
N ASN A 132 72.38 -43.67 -8.40
CA ASN A 132 72.95 -44.19 -7.15
C ASN A 132 74.47 -44.31 -7.32
N SER A 133 75.21 -43.68 -6.41
CA SER A 133 76.67 -43.54 -6.47
C SER A 133 77.47 -44.82 -6.20
N THR A 134 76.84 -45.95 -5.83
CA THR A 134 77.55 -47.20 -5.46
C THR A 134 77.31 -48.43 -6.35
N THR A 135 76.47 -48.37 -7.39
CA THR A 135 76.20 -49.53 -8.27
C THR A 135 76.13 -49.16 -9.75
N GLY A 136 76.87 -49.87 -10.61
CA GLY A 136 76.84 -49.67 -12.05
C GLY A 136 75.57 -50.21 -12.73
N ASP A 137 74.89 -49.31 -13.45
CA ASP A 137 74.04 -49.52 -14.64
C ASP A 137 73.00 -50.67 -14.67
N SER A 138 72.61 -51.23 -13.51
CA SER A 138 71.68 -52.38 -13.45
C SER A 138 70.57 -52.28 -12.40
N ALA A 139 70.56 -51.24 -11.56
CA ALA A 139 69.46 -50.99 -10.64
C ALA A 139 68.23 -50.44 -11.38
N THR A 140 67.09 -51.15 -11.30
CA THR A 140 65.86 -50.74 -12.01
C THR A 140 65.09 -49.71 -11.17
N VAL A 141 65.09 -48.45 -11.61
CA VAL A 141 64.32 -47.38 -10.96
C VAL A 141 62.83 -47.61 -11.18
N THR A 142 62.06 -47.64 -10.09
CA THR A 142 60.58 -47.62 -10.15
C THR A 142 60.09 -46.21 -9.84
N TRP A 143 59.27 -45.65 -10.73
CA TRP A 143 58.69 -44.32 -10.57
C TRP A 143 57.22 -44.41 -10.15
N SER A 144 56.77 -43.49 -9.29
CA SER A 144 55.37 -43.33 -8.91
C SER A 144 54.98 -41.87 -8.72
N SER A 145 53.68 -41.58 -8.87
CA SER A 145 53.06 -40.29 -8.54
C SER A 145 52.06 -40.49 -7.41
N SER A 146 52.01 -39.56 -6.44
CA SER A 146 51.01 -39.58 -5.37
C SER A 146 49.59 -39.27 -5.87
N ASP A 147 49.49 -38.48 -6.94
CA ASP A 147 48.26 -38.15 -7.66
C ASP A 147 48.58 -38.00 -9.15
N SER A 148 48.14 -38.99 -9.93
CA SER A 148 48.33 -39.05 -11.38
C SER A 148 47.36 -38.16 -12.17
N GLY A 149 46.27 -37.69 -11.57
CA GLY A 149 45.37 -36.70 -12.17
C GLY A 149 45.96 -35.29 -12.21
N ILE A 150 46.94 -35.02 -11.33
CA ILE A 150 47.72 -33.77 -11.32
C ILE A 150 48.94 -33.91 -12.24
N ALA A 151 49.78 -34.93 -12.05
CA ALA A 151 50.87 -35.26 -12.98
C ALA A 151 51.21 -36.76 -12.97
N THR A 152 51.39 -37.32 -14.17
CA THR A 152 51.87 -38.71 -14.37
C THR A 152 53.39 -38.75 -14.52
N VAL A 153 53.99 -39.91 -14.23
CA VAL A 153 55.39 -40.24 -14.55
C VAL A 153 55.44 -41.60 -15.25
N ASP A 154 56.27 -41.76 -16.28
CA ASP A 154 56.46 -43.03 -16.97
C ASP A 154 57.63 -43.88 -16.41
N THR A 155 57.82 -45.09 -16.96
CA THR A 155 58.91 -46.00 -16.55
C THR A 155 60.32 -45.46 -16.81
N SER A 156 60.44 -44.42 -17.64
CA SER A 156 61.69 -43.75 -17.98
C SER A 156 61.98 -42.54 -17.09
N GLY A 157 61.05 -42.15 -16.20
CA GLY A 157 61.13 -40.95 -15.38
C GLY A 157 60.62 -39.68 -16.05
N ASN A 158 59.96 -39.78 -17.22
CA ASN A 158 59.36 -38.62 -17.88
C ASN A 158 58.05 -38.24 -17.20
N VAL A 159 58.01 -37.07 -16.57
CA VAL A 159 56.84 -36.49 -15.91
C VAL A 159 56.01 -35.71 -16.93
N ILE A 160 54.69 -35.83 -16.88
CA ILE A 160 53.73 -35.09 -17.72
C ILE A 160 52.69 -34.42 -16.81
N ALA A 161 52.63 -33.09 -16.85
CA ALA A 161 51.63 -32.30 -16.11
C ALA A 161 50.24 -32.41 -16.75
N GLN A 162 49.21 -32.70 -15.96
CA GLN A 162 47.83 -32.91 -16.45
C GLN A 162 46.86 -31.82 -15.99
N ALA A 163 46.74 -31.57 -14.69
CA ALA A 163 45.77 -30.62 -14.13
C ALA A 163 46.35 -29.82 -12.95
N ILE A 164 45.85 -28.59 -12.74
CA ILE A 164 46.36 -27.64 -11.74
C ILE A 164 46.27 -28.22 -10.32
N GLY A 165 47.40 -28.33 -9.62
CA GLY A 165 47.49 -28.94 -8.30
C GLY A 165 48.93 -29.18 -7.80
N GLU A 166 49.05 -29.88 -6.67
CA GLU A 166 50.31 -30.38 -6.09
C GLU A 166 50.31 -31.90 -6.09
N THR A 167 51.39 -32.52 -6.59
CA THR A 167 51.64 -33.96 -6.47
C THR A 167 53.12 -34.23 -6.18
N VAL A 168 53.46 -35.45 -5.80
CA VAL A 168 54.81 -35.88 -5.46
C VAL A 168 55.21 -37.03 -6.36
N ILE A 169 56.31 -36.85 -7.10
CA ILE A 169 56.92 -37.89 -7.92
C ILE A 169 58.05 -38.54 -7.13
N THR A 170 57.99 -39.86 -6.96
CA THR A 170 58.96 -40.64 -6.17
C THR A 170 59.73 -41.60 -7.07
N ALA A 171 61.07 -41.59 -6.94
CA ALA A 171 61.95 -42.64 -7.41
C ALA A 171 62.23 -43.63 -6.28
N GLN A 172 61.99 -44.91 -6.53
CA GLN A 172 62.35 -46.04 -5.68
C GLN A 172 63.48 -46.83 -6.37
N LEU A 173 64.55 -47.10 -5.61
CA LEU A 173 65.56 -48.11 -5.94
C LEU A 173 65.70 -49.06 -4.73
N ASP A 174 66.43 -50.17 -4.89
CA ASP A 174 66.67 -51.13 -3.79
C ASP A 174 67.38 -50.50 -2.56
N SER A 175 68.07 -49.37 -2.75
CA SER A 175 68.76 -48.64 -1.68
C SER A 175 67.90 -47.61 -0.94
N GLY A 176 66.69 -47.29 -1.40
CA GLY A 176 65.79 -46.33 -0.76
C GLY A 176 64.86 -45.57 -1.70
N THR A 177 64.35 -44.42 -1.25
CA THR A 177 63.49 -43.52 -2.02
C THR A 177 64.00 -42.09 -2.03
N LYS A 178 63.87 -41.40 -3.16
CA LYS A 178 63.97 -39.93 -3.26
C LYS A 178 62.73 -39.40 -3.97
N ALA A 179 62.21 -38.26 -3.54
CA ALA A 179 60.98 -37.69 -4.09
C ALA A 179 61.12 -36.19 -4.35
N VAL A 180 60.39 -35.71 -5.36
CA VAL A 180 60.32 -34.29 -5.74
C VAL A 180 58.86 -33.87 -5.86
N LYS A 181 58.55 -32.62 -5.48
CA LYS A 181 57.21 -32.05 -5.67
C LYS A 181 57.02 -31.57 -7.11
N VAL A 182 55.78 -31.68 -7.60
CA VAL A 182 55.37 -31.15 -8.89
C VAL A 182 54.15 -30.27 -8.69
N TYR A 183 54.30 -29.01 -9.06
CA TYR A 183 53.27 -27.99 -9.03
C TYR A 183 52.82 -27.68 -10.45
N VAL A 184 51.58 -28.06 -10.76
CA VAL A 184 50.94 -27.71 -12.03
C VAL A 184 50.14 -26.42 -11.81
N ILE A 185 50.42 -25.40 -12.60
CA ILE A 185 49.90 -24.04 -12.42
C ILE A 185 49.32 -23.46 -13.72
N SER A 186 48.62 -22.33 -13.64
CA SER A 186 48.09 -21.63 -14.82
C SER A 186 49.13 -20.65 -15.41
N PRO A 187 48.99 -20.22 -16.68
CA PRO A 187 49.88 -19.24 -17.29
C PRO A 187 49.92 -17.89 -16.54
N GLU A 188 48.78 -17.44 -15.98
CA GLU A 188 48.69 -16.20 -15.21
C GLU A 188 49.40 -16.33 -13.85
N ALA A 189 49.36 -17.52 -13.24
CA ALA A 189 50.17 -17.81 -12.07
C ALA A 189 51.66 -17.72 -12.43
N ARG A 190 52.09 -18.38 -13.51
CA ARG A 190 53.48 -18.36 -13.99
C ARG A 190 53.98 -16.94 -14.24
N GLU A 191 53.21 -16.13 -14.98
CA GLU A 191 53.48 -14.69 -15.22
C GLU A 191 53.70 -13.93 -13.90
N ALA A 192 52.81 -14.10 -12.91
CA ALA A 192 52.91 -13.42 -11.63
C ALA A 192 54.11 -13.89 -10.79
N ILE A 193 54.38 -15.20 -10.74
CA ILE A 193 55.49 -15.79 -9.99
C ILE A 193 56.83 -15.29 -10.54
N ASP A 194 57.05 -15.42 -11.85
CA ASP A 194 58.32 -15.02 -12.48
C ASP A 194 58.55 -13.51 -12.34
N PHE A 195 57.50 -12.69 -12.45
CA PHE A 195 57.59 -11.24 -12.22
C PHE A 195 57.93 -10.90 -10.76
N ILE A 196 57.30 -11.55 -9.78
CA ILE A 196 57.52 -11.29 -8.35
C ILE A 196 58.92 -11.72 -7.89
N ILE A 197 59.43 -12.84 -8.42
CA ILE A 197 60.81 -13.29 -8.19
C ILE A 197 61.82 -12.32 -8.82
N ALA A 198 61.52 -11.80 -10.03
CA ALA A 198 62.37 -10.84 -10.72
C ALA A 198 62.34 -9.41 -10.14
N LEU A 199 61.46 -9.09 -9.19
CA LEU A 199 61.46 -7.80 -8.50
C LEU A 199 62.78 -7.61 -7.71
N PRO A 200 63.43 -6.43 -7.79
CA PRO A 200 64.66 -6.16 -7.06
C PRO A 200 64.48 -6.19 -5.53
N THR A 201 65.59 -6.19 -4.81
CA THR A 201 65.62 -5.81 -3.38
C THR A 201 65.17 -4.35 -3.24
N ILE A 202 64.29 -4.08 -2.27
CA ILE A 202 63.76 -2.74 -2.05
C ILE A 202 64.68 -2.02 -1.06
N GLU A 203 65.50 -1.10 -1.56
CA GLU A 203 66.47 -0.34 -0.77
C GLU A 203 66.08 1.14 -0.56
N ARG A 204 65.05 1.60 -1.28
CA ARG A 204 64.51 2.97 -1.24
C ARG A 204 63.08 3.02 -1.77
N ALA A 205 62.37 4.11 -1.49
CA ALA A 205 60.97 4.29 -1.89
C ALA A 205 60.79 5.30 -3.05
N ASP A 206 61.31 4.98 -4.24
CA ASP A 206 61.08 5.81 -5.44
C ASP A 206 59.79 5.44 -6.20
N GLU A 207 59.39 6.29 -7.15
CA GLU A 207 58.13 6.09 -7.88
C GLU A 207 58.20 4.96 -8.92
N ALA A 208 59.37 4.64 -9.47
CA ALA A 208 59.52 3.49 -10.37
C ALA A 208 59.29 2.18 -9.62
N THR A 209 59.78 2.09 -8.39
CA THR A 209 59.58 0.97 -7.46
C THR A 209 58.11 0.81 -7.08
N TYR A 210 57.40 1.92 -6.86
CA TYR A 210 55.95 1.89 -6.60
C TYR A 210 55.17 1.31 -7.78
N GLN A 211 55.46 1.75 -9.00
CA GLN A 211 54.76 1.27 -10.20
C GLN A 211 55.03 -0.22 -10.48
N LEU A 212 56.25 -0.72 -10.19
CA LEU A 212 56.56 -2.15 -10.27
C LEU A 212 55.77 -2.99 -9.24
N LEU A 213 55.62 -2.51 -8.00
CA LEU A 213 54.81 -3.21 -6.97
C LEU A 213 53.32 -3.20 -7.33
N GLN A 214 52.81 -2.08 -7.86
CA GLN A 214 51.44 -1.98 -8.37
C GLN A 214 51.20 -2.93 -9.55
N GLN A 215 52.15 -3.05 -10.49
CA GLN A 215 52.10 -4.04 -11.57
C GLN A 215 52.10 -5.48 -11.02
N ALA A 216 52.95 -5.79 -10.04
CA ALA A 216 52.99 -7.10 -9.40
C ALA A 216 51.65 -7.47 -8.73
N ARG A 217 50.96 -6.51 -8.10
CA ARG A 217 49.62 -6.75 -7.53
C ARG A 217 48.53 -6.91 -8.59
N VAL A 218 48.61 -6.19 -9.72
CA VAL A 218 47.71 -6.46 -10.86
C VAL A 218 47.91 -7.89 -11.38
N LEU A 219 49.13 -8.40 -11.44
CA LEU A 219 49.40 -9.80 -11.80
C LEU A 219 48.89 -10.80 -10.75
N ASP A 220 49.26 -10.66 -9.47
CA ASP A 220 48.79 -11.54 -8.39
C ASP A 220 47.25 -11.55 -8.25
N SER A 221 46.56 -10.44 -8.56
CA SER A 221 45.09 -10.36 -8.55
C SER A 221 44.40 -11.27 -9.58
N LYS A 222 45.11 -11.70 -10.63
CA LYS A 222 44.62 -12.68 -11.61
C LYS A 222 44.72 -14.12 -11.09
N VAL A 223 45.63 -14.38 -10.14
CA VAL A 223 45.99 -15.74 -9.71
C VAL A 223 44.94 -16.29 -8.75
N LYS A 224 44.27 -17.38 -9.15
CA LYS A 224 43.22 -18.02 -8.36
C LYS A 224 43.77 -19.15 -7.48
N ALA A 225 42.97 -19.58 -6.51
CA ALA A 225 43.22 -20.85 -5.82
C ALA A 225 42.98 -22.04 -6.79
N PRO A 226 43.71 -23.16 -6.66
CA PRO A 226 44.74 -23.41 -5.65
C PRO A 226 46.10 -22.75 -5.96
N ALA A 227 46.39 -22.38 -7.22
CA ALA A 227 47.71 -21.91 -7.67
C ALA A 227 48.34 -20.82 -6.77
N ARG A 228 47.54 -19.84 -6.31
CA ARG A 228 47.97 -18.77 -5.40
C ARG A 228 48.61 -19.25 -4.07
N THR A 229 48.32 -20.48 -3.63
CA THR A 229 48.77 -21.03 -2.34
C THR A 229 49.84 -22.12 -2.44
N LEU A 230 50.22 -22.56 -3.64
CA LEU A 230 50.97 -23.82 -3.81
C LEU A 230 52.48 -23.73 -3.53
N LEU A 231 53.13 -22.60 -3.75
CA LEU A 231 54.59 -22.58 -4.01
C LEU A 231 55.44 -22.14 -2.83
N ILE A 232 56.22 -23.06 -2.28
CA ILE A 232 57.20 -22.82 -1.22
C ILE A 232 58.60 -22.74 -1.86
N SER A 233 59.30 -21.62 -1.69
CA SER A 233 60.72 -21.45 -2.09
C SER A 233 61.69 -21.88 -0.97
N ASP A 234 63.01 -21.82 -1.21
CA ASP A 234 64.06 -22.13 -0.22
C ASP A 234 63.87 -21.48 1.15
N ASN A 235 63.45 -20.20 1.17
CA ASN A 235 63.15 -19.43 2.37
C ASN A 235 61.81 -19.82 3.05
N LYS A 236 61.17 -20.90 2.58
CA LYS A 236 59.94 -21.51 3.12
C LYS A 236 58.69 -20.62 3.06
N LEU A 237 58.69 -19.59 2.21
CA LEU A 237 57.60 -18.60 2.10
C LEU A 237 56.91 -18.61 0.72
N PRO A 238 55.56 -18.72 0.69
CA PRO A 238 54.74 -18.47 -0.50
C PRO A 238 55.10 -17.21 -1.29
N TYR A 239 55.09 -17.30 -2.62
CA TYR A 239 55.47 -16.17 -3.51
C TYR A 239 54.68 -14.88 -3.21
N PHE A 240 53.39 -14.98 -2.85
CA PHE A 240 52.56 -13.81 -2.55
C PHE A 240 52.97 -13.08 -1.25
N LEU A 241 53.72 -13.76 -0.36
CA LEU A 241 54.33 -13.19 0.83
C LEU A 241 55.67 -12.50 0.50
N GLN A 242 56.42 -12.98 -0.48
CA GLN A 242 57.63 -12.30 -0.98
C GLN A 242 57.30 -10.95 -1.65
N LEU A 243 56.14 -10.87 -2.33
CA LEU A 243 55.61 -9.57 -2.77
C LEU A 243 55.24 -8.69 -1.56
N LEU A 244 54.64 -9.26 -0.51
CA LEU A 244 54.25 -8.53 0.70
C LEU A 244 55.46 -8.00 1.49
N GLU A 245 56.57 -8.75 1.54
CA GLU A 245 57.86 -8.29 2.08
C GLU A 245 58.35 -7.03 1.36
N LYS A 246 58.32 -7.04 0.02
CA LYS A 246 58.75 -5.90 -0.82
C LYS A 246 57.82 -4.69 -0.65
N GLU A 247 56.50 -4.91 -0.52
CA GLU A 247 55.52 -3.85 -0.20
C GLU A 247 55.76 -3.21 1.17
N ILE A 248 56.00 -4.02 2.20
CA ILE A 248 56.33 -3.57 3.56
C ILE A 248 57.63 -2.79 3.59
N ALA A 249 58.67 -3.29 2.91
CA ALA A 249 59.96 -2.61 2.79
C ALA A 249 59.79 -1.25 2.10
N TYR A 250 59.07 -1.19 0.97
CA TYR A 250 58.77 0.07 0.27
C TYR A 250 58.08 1.08 1.20
N PHE A 251 57.02 0.66 1.89
CA PHE A 251 56.27 1.57 2.74
C PHE A 251 57.08 2.04 3.97
N ARG A 252 57.94 1.18 4.53
CA ARG A 252 58.87 1.54 5.62
C ARG A 252 59.86 2.62 5.15
N TYR A 253 60.50 2.45 4.00
CA TYR A 253 61.36 3.50 3.42
C TYR A 253 60.59 4.78 3.07
N TYR A 254 59.35 4.66 2.57
CA TYR A 254 58.54 5.81 2.18
C TYR A 254 58.20 6.71 3.39
N MET A 255 57.88 6.10 4.53
CA MET A 255 57.61 6.78 5.80
C MET A 255 58.86 7.35 6.48
N GLN A 256 60.05 6.77 6.22
CA GLN A 256 61.32 7.22 6.81
C GLN A 256 62.00 8.35 6.01
N ASP A 257 61.61 8.57 4.75
CA ASP A 257 62.13 9.67 3.93
C ASP A 257 61.71 11.04 4.49
N PRO A 258 62.67 11.93 4.87
CA PRO A 258 62.37 13.27 5.39
C PRO A 258 61.52 14.15 4.47
N ASN A 259 61.50 13.88 3.15
CA ASN A 259 60.68 14.63 2.21
C ASN A 259 59.18 14.29 2.35
N ASN A 260 58.87 13.04 2.70
CA ASN A 260 57.49 12.55 2.93
C ASN A 260 57.02 12.77 4.37
N ALA A 261 57.92 13.13 5.28
CA ALA A 261 57.62 13.30 6.70
C ALA A 261 56.43 14.26 6.94
N ILE A 262 55.51 13.80 7.80
CA ILE A 262 54.34 14.54 8.28
C ILE A 262 54.52 14.76 9.80
N PRO A 263 54.33 15.97 10.33
CA PRO A 263 54.47 16.27 11.76
C PRO A 263 53.67 15.31 12.67
N ALA A 264 54.14 15.15 13.90
CA ALA A 264 53.35 14.51 14.96
C ALA A 264 51.98 15.22 15.14
N PRO A 265 50.92 14.53 15.61
CA PRO A 265 49.57 15.11 15.75
C PRO A 265 49.52 16.41 16.58
N GLU A 266 50.48 16.64 17.47
CA GLU A 266 50.61 17.84 18.29
C GLU A 266 51.05 19.05 17.44
N GLY A 267 51.91 18.82 16.45
CA GLY A 267 52.46 19.84 15.54
C GLY A 267 51.53 20.24 14.39
N ILE A 268 50.50 19.44 14.09
CA ILE A 268 49.47 19.80 13.11
C ILE A 268 48.48 20.78 13.77
N ILE A 269 48.85 22.07 13.81
CA ILE A 269 48.10 23.15 14.48
C ILE A 269 47.30 24.06 13.52
N SER A 270 47.58 24.01 12.22
CA SER A 270 46.91 24.79 11.17
C SER A 270 46.70 23.95 9.92
N LEU A 271 45.76 24.37 9.06
CA LEU A 271 45.62 23.81 7.72
C LEU A 271 46.84 24.15 6.86
N SER A 272 47.15 23.26 5.91
CA SER A 272 48.22 23.43 4.91
C SER A 272 47.98 22.46 3.77
N ASP A 273 47.95 22.97 2.54
CA ASP A 273 47.89 22.20 1.30
C ASP A 273 49.01 21.16 1.18
N GLU A 274 50.17 21.40 1.81
CA GLU A 274 51.29 20.46 1.81
C GLU A 274 50.97 19.24 2.70
N TRP A 275 50.49 19.49 3.92
CA TRP A 275 50.08 18.40 4.82
C TRP A 275 48.88 17.65 4.28
N ASP A 276 47.93 18.34 3.64
CA ASP A 276 46.78 17.73 2.99
C ASP A 276 47.17 16.72 1.91
N LYS A 277 48.07 17.13 1.00
CA LYS A 277 48.57 16.30 -0.10
C LYS A 277 49.45 15.17 0.41
N LYS A 278 50.31 15.42 1.41
CA LYS A 278 51.15 14.37 2.03
C LYS A 278 50.30 13.32 2.73
N LEU A 279 49.29 13.71 3.51
CA LEU A 279 48.36 12.79 4.15
C LEU A 279 47.61 11.92 3.11
N ASP A 280 47.01 12.55 2.09
CA ASP A 280 46.31 11.81 1.02
C ASP A 280 47.26 10.83 0.29
N THR A 281 48.48 11.28 -0.08
CA THR A 281 49.45 10.44 -0.83
C THR A 281 49.99 9.28 0.01
N VAL A 282 50.33 9.51 1.28
CA VAL A 282 50.76 8.44 2.20
C VAL A 282 49.62 7.44 2.43
N ARG A 283 48.39 7.93 2.61
CA ARG A 283 47.21 7.06 2.80
C ARG A 283 46.84 6.30 1.53
N GLU A 284 47.05 6.87 0.35
CA GLU A 284 46.90 6.17 -0.94
C GLU A 284 47.90 5.01 -1.04
N LYS A 285 49.21 5.29 -0.89
CA LYS A 285 50.28 4.28 -0.95
C LYS A 285 50.15 3.19 0.13
N TYR A 286 49.61 3.54 1.31
CA TYR A 286 49.24 2.55 2.34
C TYR A 286 48.04 1.68 1.92
N ASN A 287 47.00 2.30 1.36
CA ASN A 287 45.79 1.58 0.95
C ASN A 287 46.05 0.63 -0.23
N SER A 288 46.86 1.04 -1.21
CA SER A 288 47.16 0.23 -2.40
C SER A 288 48.01 -0.99 -2.06
N LEU A 289 49.16 -0.80 -1.39
CA LEU A 289 50.11 -1.89 -1.10
C LEU A 289 49.74 -2.68 0.16
N ILE A 290 49.55 -2.02 1.30
CA ILE A 290 49.54 -2.69 2.62
C ILE A 290 48.15 -3.21 2.98
N LYS A 291 47.09 -2.42 2.72
CA LYS A 291 45.72 -2.79 3.09
C LYS A 291 45.13 -3.88 2.19
N THR A 292 45.45 -3.86 0.90
CA THR A 292 45.00 -4.87 -0.09
C THR A 292 45.51 -6.27 0.27
N SER A 293 46.74 -6.38 0.76
CA SER A 293 47.44 -7.64 0.98
C SER A 293 47.00 -8.46 2.21
N GLY A 294 46.15 -7.90 3.07
CA GLY A 294 45.40 -8.65 4.09
C GLY A 294 46.13 -8.88 5.42
N TYR A 295 45.46 -8.55 6.52
CA TYR A 295 46.06 -8.52 7.86
C TYR A 295 46.48 -9.90 8.43
N ARG A 296 45.99 -11.00 7.86
CA ARG A 296 46.40 -12.36 8.25
C ARG A 296 47.75 -12.77 7.65
N ASP A 297 48.14 -12.13 6.55
CA ASP A 297 49.32 -12.50 5.77
C ASP A 297 50.52 -11.63 6.14
N LEU A 298 50.31 -10.38 6.59
CA LEU A 298 51.31 -9.57 7.30
C LEU A 298 51.98 -10.35 8.45
N LYS A 299 51.17 -11.12 9.21
CA LYS A 299 51.60 -11.96 10.35
C LYS A 299 52.56 -13.10 10.01
N LYS A 300 52.79 -13.38 8.72
CA LYS A 300 53.67 -14.46 8.25
C LYS A 300 55.04 -13.95 7.80
N VAL A 301 55.22 -12.63 7.80
CA VAL A 301 56.29 -11.89 7.09
C VAL A 301 57.03 -10.92 8.01
N THR A 302 56.32 -10.25 8.91
CA THR A 302 56.90 -9.26 9.81
C THR A 302 56.11 -9.23 11.11
N ASP A 303 56.62 -8.56 12.16
CA ASP A 303 55.79 -8.23 13.31
C ASP A 303 54.71 -7.21 12.87
N PRO A 304 53.40 -7.52 12.94
CA PRO A 304 52.37 -6.58 12.58
C PRO A 304 52.32 -5.34 13.49
N ALA A 305 53.03 -5.33 14.62
CA ALA A 305 53.10 -4.19 15.53
C ALA A 305 53.61 -2.93 14.82
N ASP A 306 54.66 -3.02 14.00
CA ASP A 306 55.19 -1.92 13.17
C ASP A 306 54.09 -1.32 12.28
N ILE A 307 53.47 -2.17 11.47
CA ILE A 307 52.46 -1.76 10.47
C ILE A 307 51.18 -1.27 11.16
N LEU A 308 50.84 -1.81 12.33
CA LEU A 308 49.75 -1.31 13.16
C LEU A 308 50.05 0.09 13.70
N ALA A 309 51.27 0.28 14.23
CA ALA A 309 51.72 1.56 14.79
C ALA A 309 51.72 2.64 13.71
N PHE A 310 52.31 2.41 12.53
CA PHE A 310 52.27 3.37 11.42
C PHE A 310 50.84 3.70 10.98
N ASN A 311 49.93 2.72 10.93
CA ASN A 311 48.54 2.96 10.57
C ASN A 311 47.77 3.76 11.64
N GLN A 312 48.05 3.52 12.93
CA GLN A 312 47.50 4.27 14.06
C GLN A 312 48.05 5.70 14.13
N GLU A 313 49.35 5.87 13.93
CA GLU A 313 50.03 7.18 13.90
C GLU A 313 49.51 8.03 12.74
N LEU A 314 49.43 7.47 11.53
CA LEU A 314 48.86 8.13 10.36
C LEU A 314 47.39 8.52 10.61
N ALA A 315 46.59 7.62 11.19
CA ALA A 315 45.20 7.93 11.53
C ALA A 315 45.07 9.01 12.62
N ALA A 316 45.98 9.09 13.59
CA ALA A 316 46.00 10.16 14.57
C ALA A 316 46.30 11.53 13.92
N LYS A 317 47.23 11.57 12.96
CA LYS A 317 47.53 12.76 12.15
C LYS A 317 46.33 13.19 11.31
N GLU A 318 45.64 12.24 10.65
CA GLU A 318 44.40 12.51 9.89
C GLU A 318 43.26 13.01 10.80
N VAL A 319 43.04 12.39 11.96
CA VAL A 319 42.01 12.79 12.95
C VAL A 319 42.24 14.23 13.41
N LYS A 320 43.49 14.62 13.66
CA LYS A 320 43.87 16.00 13.99
C LYS A 320 43.60 16.94 12.82
N TYR A 321 44.00 16.56 11.61
CA TYR A 321 43.82 17.39 10.43
C TYR A 321 42.33 17.63 10.12
N VAL A 322 41.49 16.58 10.18
CA VAL A 322 40.04 16.69 10.02
C VAL A 322 39.40 17.55 11.12
N PHE A 323 39.88 17.47 12.36
CA PHE A 323 39.44 18.37 13.43
C PHE A 323 39.67 19.84 13.05
N LEU A 324 40.80 20.18 12.44
CA LEU A 324 41.07 21.54 11.93
C LEU A 324 40.18 21.91 10.73
N VAL A 325 39.98 20.99 9.78
CA VAL A 325 39.11 21.25 8.61
C VAL A 325 37.67 21.56 9.03
N ILE A 326 37.14 20.83 10.03
CA ILE A 326 35.80 21.09 10.58
C ILE A 326 35.74 22.44 11.31
N ASN A 327 36.79 22.82 12.05
CA ASN A 327 36.86 24.12 12.74
C ASN A 327 37.03 25.31 11.78
N ALA A 328 37.46 25.09 10.53
CA ALA A 328 37.60 26.13 9.52
C ALA A 328 36.28 26.47 8.79
N LEU A 329 35.23 25.66 8.99
CA LEU A 329 33.88 25.93 8.47
C LEU A 329 33.27 27.16 9.18
N PRO A 330 32.43 27.98 8.51
CA PRO A 330 31.68 29.06 9.17
C PRO A 330 30.82 28.52 10.31
N LYS A 331 30.45 29.35 11.29
CA LYS A 331 29.55 28.89 12.37
C LYS A 331 28.20 28.48 11.79
N ILE A 332 27.48 27.61 12.49
CA ILE A 332 26.19 27.08 12.04
C ILE A 332 25.13 28.18 11.76
N ASP A 333 25.17 29.29 12.50
CA ASP A 333 24.30 30.46 12.30
C ASP A 333 24.76 31.37 11.15
N ASP A 334 26.03 31.26 10.72
CA ASP A 334 26.67 32.05 9.67
C ASP A 334 26.64 31.32 8.29
N LEU A 335 25.96 30.15 8.18
CA LEU A 335 25.90 29.34 6.96
C LEU A 335 24.97 29.93 5.88
N THR A 336 25.45 29.90 4.63
CA THR A 336 24.77 30.43 3.43
C THR A 336 24.63 29.38 2.32
N ILE A 337 23.68 29.60 1.41
CA ILE A 337 23.47 28.76 0.22
C ILE A 337 24.30 29.31 -0.94
N ASP A 338 25.59 28.98 -0.94
CA ASP A 338 26.51 29.27 -2.03
C ASP A 338 27.44 28.07 -2.30
N SER A 339 28.19 28.14 -3.40
CA SER A 339 29.07 27.05 -3.84
C SER A 339 30.29 26.89 -2.94
N ALA A 340 30.84 27.97 -2.36
CA ALA A 340 32.04 27.90 -1.54
C ALA A 340 31.75 27.19 -0.21
N ILE A 341 30.62 27.50 0.45
CA ILE A 341 30.20 26.79 1.66
C ILE A 341 29.89 25.32 1.36
N LYS A 342 29.27 25.03 0.21
CA LYS A 342 29.03 23.65 -0.24
C LYS A 342 30.33 22.87 -0.45
N GLU A 343 31.31 23.47 -1.12
CA GLU A 343 32.62 22.87 -1.39
C GLU A 343 33.41 22.61 -0.09
N GLN A 344 33.36 23.54 0.86
CA GLN A 344 33.95 23.37 2.19
C GLN A 344 33.31 22.22 2.98
N LEU A 345 31.98 22.08 2.93
CA LEU A 345 31.26 20.97 3.57
C LEU A 345 31.53 19.62 2.89
N ASP A 346 31.44 19.54 1.56
CA ASP A 346 31.78 18.32 0.79
C ASP A 346 33.27 17.93 1.04
N HIS A 347 34.19 18.90 1.17
CA HIS A 347 35.60 18.65 1.52
C HIS A 347 35.78 18.10 2.94
N ALA A 348 35.17 18.75 3.95
CA ALA A 348 35.23 18.29 5.34
C ALA A 348 34.64 16.88 5.49
N ARG A 349 33.51 16.60 4.82
CA ARG A 349 32.90 15.27 4.76
C ARG A 349 33.77 14.24 4.04
N LYS A 350 34.42 14.60 2.92
CA LYS A 350 35.39 13.73 2.21
C LYS A 350 36.54 13.33 3.14
N LYS A 351 37.19 14.29 3.79
CA LYS A 351 38.34 14.03 4.67
C LYS A 351 37.93 13.23 5.91
N TYR A 352 36.79 13.54 6.55
CA TYR A 352 36.24 12.73 7.64
C TYR A 352 35.95 11.28 7.23
N ALA A 353 35.39 11.07 6.03
CA ALA A 353 35.06 9.73 5.53
C ALA A 353 36.28 8.89 5.13
N ALA A 354 37.41 9.52 4.79
CA ALA A 354 38.65 8.82 4.44
C ALA A 354 39.34 8.14 5.64
N ILE A 355 39.15 8.68 6.84
CA ILE A 355 39.68 8.14 8.10
C ILE A 355 39.06 6.76 8.40
N PRO A 356 39.83 5.77 8.91
CA PRO A 356 39.29 4.48 9.35
C PRO A 356 38.13 4.61 10.36
N THR A 357 37.08 3.79 10.24
CA THR A 357 35.82 3.93 11.01
C THR A 357 35.98 3.84 12.53
N ALA A 358 37.02 3.17 13.04
CA ALA A 358 37.35 3.18 14.47
C ALA A 358 37.87 4.55 14.93
N GLU A 359 38.62 5.23 14.07
CA GLU A 359 39.35 6.48 14.32
C GLU A 359 38.48 7.71 14.08
N GLN A 360 37.51 7.63 13.16
CA GLN A 360 36.40 8.59 13.01
C GLN A 360 35.71 8.91 14.35
N LYS A 361 35.68 7.95 15.30
CA LYS A 361 35.12 8.18 16.63
C LYS A 361 35.92 9.21 17.46
N LYS A 362 37.22 9.35 17.22
CA LYS A 362 38.15 10.23 17.96
C LYS A 362 38.13 11.68 17.48
N VAL A 363 37.54 11.97 16.31
CA VAL A 363 37.33 13.34 15.81
C VAL A 363 36.34 14.07 16.73
N ALA A 364 36.85 14.89 17.65
CA ALA A 364 36.09 15.46 18.76
C ALA A 364 34.91 16.35 18.30
N ASN A 365 35.08 17.09 17.20
CA ASN A 365 34.09 18.02 16.64
C ASN A 365 33.24 17.42 15.49
N LYS A 366 33.27 16.10 15.23
CA LYS A 366 32.45 15.46 14.18
C LYS A 366 30.95 15.79 14.24
N GLY A 367 30.40 16.02 15.44
CA GLY A 367 28.99 16.39 15.62
C GLY A 367 28.66 17.80 15.13
N ASP A 368 29.66 18.70 15.12
CA ASP A 368 29.53 20.06 14.59
C ASP A 368 29.54 20.06 13.05
N LEU A 369 30.35 19.20 12.40
CA LEU A 369 30.22 18.90 10.97
C LEU A 369 28.80 18.41 10.63
N PHE A 370 28.31 17.40 11.35
CA PHE A 370 26.99 16.83 11.06
C PHE A 370 25.85 17.84 11.25
N ALA A 371 25.95 18.69 12.29
CA ALA A 371 24.97 19.75 12.53
C ALA A 371 25.00 20.82 11.42
N LYS A 372 26.18 21.18 10.91
CA LYS A 372 26.34 22.11 9.78
C LYS A 372 25.78 21.55 8.47
N GLU A 373 26.03 20.28 8.15
CA GLU A 373 25.49 19.65 6.94
C GLU A 373 23.95 19.51 7.01
N VAL A 374 23.40 19.16 8.19
CA VAL A 374 21.95 19.19 8.44
C VAL A 374 21.40 20.61 8.21
N ARG A 375 22.03 21.63 8.79
CA ARG A 375 21.59 23.03 8.64
C ARG A 375 21.66 23.51 7.19
N TYR A 376 22.66 23.08 6.42
CA TYR A 376 22.75 23.38 4.98
C TYR A 376 21.59 22.74 4.19
N VAL A 377 21.18 21.52 4.54
CA VAL A 377 19.98 20.89 3.93
C VAL A 377 18.69 21.58 4.36
N GLU A 378 18.56 22.02 5.62
CA GLU A 378 17.42 22.84 6.05
C GLU A 378 17.32 24.14 5.24
N LEU A 379 18.45 24.84 5.04
CA LEU A 379 18.50 26.06 4.22
C LEU A 379 18.09 25.80 2.76
N LEU A 380 18.57 24.69 2.15
CA LEU A 380 18.15 24.29 0.81
C LEU A 380 16.64 24.05 0.70
N ILE A 381 16.01 23.46 1.71
CA ILE A 381 14.57 23.24 1.76
C ILE A 381 13.82 24.57 1.95
N ASP A 382 14.28 25.42 2.88
CA ASP A 382 13.70 26.74 3.16
C ASP A 382 13.68 27.63 1.89
N ALA A 383 14.71 27.51 1.03
CA ALA A 383 14.89 28.30 -0.20
C ALA A 383 14.14 27.80 -1.45
N ILE A 384 13.39 26.70 -1.38
CA ILE A 384 12.50 26.27 -2.47
C ILE A 384 11.32 27.26 -2.58
N ASP A 385 11.26 28.01 -3.67
CA ASP A 385 10.09 28.80 -4.04
C ASP A 385 9.26 28.04 -5.09
N ILE A 386 8.10 27.55 -4.66
CA ILE A 386 7.15 26.80 -5.50
C ILE A 386 6.60 27.60 -6.70
N ASN A 387 6.80 28.91 -6.73
CA ASN A 387 6.38 29.80 -7.82
C ASN A 387 7.53 30.12 -8.80
N SER A 388 8.74 29.67 -8.50
CA SER A 388 9.94 29.91 -9.31
C SER A 388 10.00 28.98 -10.53
N PRO A 389 10.46 29.45 -11.70
CA PRO A 389 10.77 28.56 -12.83
C PRO A 389 11.93 27.59 -12.53
N LEU A 390 12.60 27.72 -11.37
CA LEU A 390 13.65 26.81 -10.89
C LEU A 390 13.15 25.85 -9.78
N ALA A 391 11.85 25.80 -9.48
CA ALA A 391 11.31 25.04 -8.35
C ALA A 391 11.70 23.54 -8.39
N GLU A 392 11.68 22.91 -9.56
CA GLU A 392 12.14 21.53 -9.75
C GLU A 392 13.64 21.35 -9.46
N GLU A 393 14.48 22.28 -9.90
CA GLU A 393 15.94 22.24 -9.69
C GLU A 393 16.28 22.46 -8.20
N GLN A 394 15.57 23.38 -7.54
CA GLN A 394 15.68 23.61 -6.09
C GLN A 394 15.25 22.37 -5.31
N LEU A 395 14.08 21.79 -5.64
CA LEU A 395 13.56 20.56 -5.04
C LEU A 395 14.52 19.38 -5.22
N LYS A 396 15.04 19.19 -6.44
CA LYS A 396 16.05 18.17 -6.75
C LYS A 396 17.32 18.36 -5.93
N THR A 397 17.84 19.58 -5.85
CA THR A 397 19.06 19.91 -5.09
C THR A 397 18.89 19.61 -3.61
N ALA A 398 17.76 20.00 -3.00
CA ALA A 398 17.43 19.69 -1.62
C ALA A 398 17.33 18.16 -1.38
N LYS A 399 16.65 17.43 -2.28
CA LYS A 399 16.50 15.97 -2.19
C LYS A 399 17.81 15.20 -2.39
N GLU A 400 18.69 15.65 -3.28
CA GLU A 400 20.02 15.06 -3.46
C GLU A 400 20.93 15.29 -2.24
N ALA A 401 20.90 16.49 -1.65
CA ALA A 401 21.65 16.78 -0.43
C ALA A 401 21.12 15.98 0.78
N LEU A 402 19.79 15.87 0.93
CA LEU A 402 19.16 14.99 1.93
C LEU A 402 19.52 13.52 1.71
N LYS A 403 19.59 13.04 0.46
CA LYS A 403 20.01 11.66 0.14
C LYS A 403 21.46 11.37 0.56
N LYS A 404 22.38 12.34 0.43
CA LYS A 404 23.75 12.23 0.97
C LYS A 404 23.78 12.11 2.50
N LEU A 405 22.90 12.85 3.19
CA LEU A 405 22.75 12.78 4.65
C LEU A 405 22.13 11.47 5.16
N ALA A 406 21.24 10.85 4.38
CA ALA A 406 20.39 9.73 4.82
C ALA A 406 21.11 8.41 5.16
N ASN A 407 22.43 8.31 4.99
CA ASN A 407 23.20 7.15 5.43
C ASN A 407 23.19 7.06 6.99
N PRO A 408 22.73 5.94 7.59
CA PRO A 408 22.60 5.84 9.05
C PRO A 408 23.93 5.91 9.82
N ASN A 409 25.08 5.76 9.16
CA ASN A 409 26.39 5.99 9.76
C ASN A 409 26.77 7.49 9.83
N ASN A 410 26.04 8.38 9.13
CA ASN A 410 26.31 9.82 9.04
C ASN A 410 25.47 10.66 10.01
N ILE A 411 24.27 10.21 10.42
CA ILE A 411 23.39 10.92 11.37
C ILE A 411 22.77 9.93 12.37
N PRO A 412 22.92 10.15 13.69
CA PRO A 412 22.13 9.48 14.72
C PRO A 412 20.63 9.83 14.58
N GLY A 413 19.87 9.00 13.85
CA GLY A 413 18.43 9.17 13.61
C GLY A 413 18.02 9.31 12.14
N GLY A 414 18.97 9.39 11.20
CA GLY A 414 18.69 9.50 9.76
C GLY A 414 17.96 10.80 9.38
N SER A 415 17.03 10.72 8.43
CA SER A 415 16.28 11.90 7.91
C SER A 415 15.48 12.67 8.98
N LYS A 416 15.22 12.07 10.15
CA LYS A 416 14.57 12.74 11.29
C LYS A 416 15.44 13.83 11.94
N GLY A 417 16.69 13.99 11.53
CA GLY A 417 17.55 15.09 11.97
C GLY A 417 17.27 16.44 11.30
N VAL A 418 16.58 16.47 10.16
CA VAL A 418 16.26 17.69 9.40
C VAL A 418 14.89 18.20 9.83
N SER A 419 14.82 19.37 10.47
CA SER A 419 13.60 19.81 11.16
C SER A 419 12.45 20.20 10.22
N ASN A 420 12.75 20.68 9.01
CA ASN A 420 11.80 21.06 7.96
C ASN A 420 11.54 19.94 6.92
N TYR A 421 11.88 18.68 7.20
CA TYR A 421 11.63 17.55 6.28
C TYR A 421 10.16 17.43 5.82
N ASN A 422 9.19 17.79 6.66
CA ASN A 422 7.77 17.78 6.25
C ASN A 422 7.42 18.90 5.26
N ASP A 423 8.05 20.07 5.36
CA ASP A 423 7.88 21.18 4.42
C ASP A 423 8.44 20.80 3.03
N LEU A 424 9.54 20.05 2.97
CA LEU A 424 10.02 19.43 1.72
C LEU A 424 8.97 18.49 1.09
N LEU A 425 8.27 17.68 1.88
CA LEU A 425 7.22 16.79 1.39
C LEU A 425 5.94 17.53 0.95
N GLU A 426 5.61 18.66 1.58
CA GLU A 426 4.48 19.50 1.18
C GLU A 426 4.82 20.26 -0.12
N LYS A 427 6.03 20.84 -0.23
CA LYS A 427 6.55 21.47 -1.45
C LYS A 427 6.67 20.48 -2.61
N GLU A 428 7.14 19.25 -2.36
CA GLU A 428 7.18 18.19 -3.38
C GLU A 428 5.79 17.89 -3.97
N LYS A 429 4.74 17.80 -3.13
CA LYS A 429 3.37 17.59 -3.60
C LYS A 429 2.82 18.76 -4.42
N MET A 430 3.25 19.99 -4.11
CA MET A 430 2.83 21.17 -4.88
C MET A 430 3.52 21.21 -6.25
N ILE A 431 4.82 20.93 -6.30
CA ILE A 431 5.63 20.96 -7.53
C ILE A 431 5.25 19.81 -8.48
N ASN A 432 5.02 18.59 -7.97
CA ASN A 432 4.75 17.41 -8.80
C ASN A 432 3.33 17.37 -9.43
N ALA A 433 2.50 18.41 -9.29
CA ALA A 433 1.11 18.41 -9.73
C ALA A 433 0.90 18.56 -11.26
N GLU A 434 1.96 18.52 -12.06
CA GLU A 434 1.90 18.71 -13.52
C GLU A 434 1.07 17.63 -14.22
N ASP A 435 1.24 16.36 -13.82
CA ASP A 435 0.46 15.24 -14.39
C ASP A 435 -1.04 15.35 -14.05
N ASP A 436 -1.41 15.92 -12.90
CA ASP A 436 -2.82 16.17 -12.55
C ASP A 436 -3.41 17.30 -13.40
N ILE A 437 -2.69 18.41 -13.57
CA ILE A 437 -3.09 19.51 -14.48
C ILE A 437 -3.25 18.99 -15.91
N LYS A 438 -2.30 18.17 -16.38
CA LYS A 438 -2.31 17.57 -17.71
C LYS A 438 -3.48 16.62 -17.91
N GLN A 439 -3.81 15.76 -16.94
CA GLN A 439 -5.00 14.91 -16.99
C GLN A 439 -6.30 15.71 -17.04
N VAL A 440 -6.37 16.87 -16.38
CA VAL A 440 -7.54 17.76 -16.44
C VAL A 440 -7.66 18.39 -17.83
N ILE A 441 -6.55 18.86 -18.41
CA ILE A 441 -6.50 19.39 -19.78
C ILE A 441 -6.96 18.31 -20.78
N GLU A 442 -6.38 17.11 -20.72
CA GLU A 442 -6.73 15.98 -21.58
C GLU A 442 -8.21 15.57 -21.45
N LYS A 443 -8.79 15.62 -20.24
CA LYS A 443 -10.23 15.36 -20.01
C LYS A 443 -11.15 16.43 -20.59
N ILE A 444 -10.67 17.67 -20.76
CA ILE A 444 -11.42 18.77 -21.38
C ILE A 444 -11.28 18.71 -22.91
N ASP A 445 -10.10 18.36 -23.44
CA ASP A 445 -9.83 18.29 -24.88
C ASP A 445 -10.61 17.18 -25.61
N VAL A 446 -11.07 16.14 -24.90
CA VAL A 446 -11.93 15.07 -25.46
C VAL A 446 -13.43 15.37 -25.41
N LEU A 447 -13.83 16.57 -24.98
CA LEU A 447 -15.23 17.01 -24.97
C LEU A 447 -15.66 17.52 -26.35
N PRO A 448 -16.97 17.43 -26.72
CA PRO A 448 -17.47 17.99 -27.97
C PRO A 448 -17.45 19.53 -27.96
N THR A 449 -17.53 20.15 -29.14
CA THR A 449 -17.69 21.63 -29.22
C THR A 449 -19.02 22.07 -28.61
N VAL A 450 -19.14 23.36 -28.25
CA VAL A 450 -20.34 23.93 -27.61
C VAL A 450 -21.59 23.79 -28.50
N GLU A 451 -21.41 23.78 -29.81
CA GLU A 451 -22.46 23.61 -30.83
C GLU A 451 -22.83 22.13 -31.03
N ALA A 452 -21.86 21.23 -30.89
CA ALA A 452 -22.01 19.78 -31.06
C ALA A 452 -22.45 19.05 -29.78
N LEU A 453 -22.31 19.70 -28.62
CA LEU A 453 -22.71 19.18 -27.31
C LEU A 453 -24.19 18.79 -27.30
N ILE A 454 -24.47 17.58 -26.83
CA ILE A 454 -25.83 17.10 -26.52
C ILE A 454 -25.94 16.77 -25.03
N TRP A 455 -27.15 16.70 -24.50
CA TRP A 455 -27.35 16.38 -23.07
C TRP A 455 -26.72 15.04 -22.66
N ALA A 456 -26.61 14.06 -23.56
CA ALA A 456 -25.96 12.77 -23.27
C ALA A 456 -24.48 12.89 -22.83
N ASP A 457 -23.79 13.99 -23.18
CA ASP A 457 -22.40 14.24 -22.79
C ASP A 457 -22.24 14.83 -21.38
N HIS A 458 -23.34 15.18 -20.68
CA HIS A 458 -23.28 15.89 -19.38
C HIS A 458 -22.37 15.22 -18.35
N LEU A 459 -22.32 13.88 -18.32
CA LEU A 459 -21.45 13.11 -17.43
C LEU A 459 -19.96 13.38 -17.69
N LYS A 460 -19.54 13.54 -18.96
CA LYS A 460 -18.15 13.79 -19.35
C LYS A 460 -17.71 15.20 -18.94
N VAL A 461 -18.56 16.19 -19.21
CA VAL A 461 -18.35 17.60 -18.84
C VAL A 461 -18.29 17.73 -17.31
N LEU A 462 -19.11 16.98 -16.57
CA LEU A 462 -19.04 16.91 -15.12
C LEU A 462 -17.75 16.25 -14.64
N GLU A 463 -17.32 15.13 -15.23
CA GLU A 463 -16.08 14.45 -14.85
C GLU A 463 -14.86 15.37 -15.03
N ALA A 464 -14.80 16.11 -16.13
CA ALA A 464 -13.77 17.13 -16.37
C ALA A 464 -13.78 18.24 -15.30
N GLN A 465 -14.97 18.74 -14.91
CA GLN A 465 -15.09 19.69 -13.80
C GLN A 465 -14.66 19.07 -12.46
N GLN A 466 -14.96 17.81 -12.20
CA GLN A 466 -14.55 17.14 -10.97
C GLN A 466 -13.06 16.87 -10.89
N ALA A 467 -12.39 16.72 -12.03
CA ALA A 467 -10.93 16.70 -12.08
C ALA A 467 -10.37 18.11 -11.77
N TYR A 468 -10.93 19.16 -12.38
CA TYR A 468 -10.53 20.56 -12.12
C TYR A 468 -10.79 21.01 -10.66
N ASP A 469 -11.93 20.65 -10.07
CA ASP A 469 -12.31 20.94 -8.68
C ASP A 469 -11.31 20.38 -7.66
N LYS A 470 -10.58 19.30 -8.01
CA LYS A 470 -9.59 18.65 -7.14
C LYS A 470 -8.23 19.35 -7.17
N LEU A 471 -7.94 20.15 -8.19
CA LEU A 471 -6.69 20.92 -8.27
C LEU A 471 -6.66 22.01 -7.19
N LEU A 472 -5.47 22.27 -6.64
CA LEU A 472 -5.26 23.43 -5.78
C LEU A 472 -5.55 24.74 -6.56
N PRO A 473 -6.04 25.82 -5.90
CA PRO A 473 -6.35 27.08 -6.59
C PRO A 473 -5.18 27.72 -7.36
N ALA A 474 -3.93 27.43 -6.96
CA ALA A 474 -2.73 27.87 -7.67
C ALA A 474 -2.45 27.07 -8.98
N HIS A 475 -3.06 25.90 -9.13
CA HIS A 475 -2.89 24.98 -10.26
C HIS A 475 -4.08 25.08 -11.24
N GLN A 476 -5.27 25.40 -10.74
CA GLN A 476 -6.46 25.67 -11.55
C GLN A 476 -6.23 26.75 -12.62
N SER A 477 -5.46 27.80 -12.29
CA SER A 477 -5.05 28.86 -13.24
C SER A 477 -4.15 28.38 -14.39
N ARG A 478 -3.64 27.14 -14.32
CA ARG A 478 -2.73 26.53 -15.31
C ARG A 478 -3.46 25.61 -16.29
N VAL A 479 -4.75 25.32 -16.06
CA VAL A 479 -5.60 24.53 -16.98
C VAL A 479 -6.04 25.41 -18.15
N THR A 480 -5.25 25.37 -19.23
CA THR A 480 -5.31 26.29 -20.37
C THR A 480 -6.64 26.29 -21.14
N ASN A 481 -7.40 25.20 -21.07
CA ASN A 481 -8.66 25.01 -21.79
C ASN A 481 -9.91 25.15 -20.90
N TYR A 482 -9.79 25.59 -19.64
CA TYR A 482 -10.94 25.70 -18.71
C TYR A 482 -12.11 26.56 -19.24
N THR A 483 -11.85 27.60 -20.04
CA THR A 483 -12.90 28.43 -20.66
C THR A 483 -13.80 27.62 -21.62
N HIS A 484 -13.29 26.54 -22.22
CA HIS A 484 -14.12 25.62 -23.00
C HIS A 484 -15.07 24.84 -22.08
N LEU A 485 -14.56 24.30 -20.99
CA LEU A 485 -15.34 23.57 -19.98
C LEU A 485 -16.45 24.44 -19.36
N GLU A 486 -16.16 25.69 -19.02
CA GLU A 486 -17.15 26.67 -18.54
C GLU A 486 -18.27 26.94 -19.59
N ALA A 487 -17.89 27.09 -20.86
CA ALA A 487 -18.85 27.26 -21.95
C ALA A 487 -19.74 26.02 -22.16
N LEU A 488 -19.18 24.82 -22.05
CA LEU A 488 -19.92 23.56 -22.11
C LEU A 488 -20.91 23.41 -20.95
N GLN A 489 -20.50 23.75 -19.72
CA GLN A 489 -21.40 23.73 -18.56
C GLN A 489 -22.59 24.68 -18.73
N LYS A 490 -22.33 25.93 -19.16
CA LYS A 490 -23.39 26.89 -19.46
C LYS A 490 -24.33 26.33 -20.53
N ARG A 491 -23.79 25.69 -21.57
CA ARG A 491 -24.56 25.08 -22.65
C ARG A 491 -25.36 23.87 -22.19
N LEU A 492 -24.90 23.08 -21.23
CA LEU A 492 -25.71 22.01 -20.62
C LEU A 492 -26.95 22.55 -19.92
N VAL A 493 -26.88 23.72 -19.27
CA VAL A 493 -28.06 24.37 -18.67
C VAL A 493 -29.09 24.78 -19.73
N GLU A 494 -28.63 25.17 -20.94
CA GLU A 494 -29.50 25.47 -22.09
C GLU A 494 -30.06 24.21 -22.77
N LEU A 495 -29.33 23.10 -22.72
CA LEU A 495 -29.67 21.80 -23.31
C LEU A 495 -30.39 20.85 -22.33
N GLN A 496 -30.56 21.25 -21.07
CA GLN A 496 -31.15 20.43 -20.02
C GLN A 496 -32.57 20.03 -20.43
N PRO A 497 -32.86 18.73 -20.64
CA PRO A 497 -34.20 18.30 -21.00
C PRO A 497 -35.16 18.71 -19.90
N THR A 498 -36.38 19.06 -20.29
CA THR A 498 -37.42 19.46 -19.35
C THR A 498 -37.64 18.37 -18.32
N THR A 499 -38.08 18.73 -17.11
CA THR A 499 -38.40 17.75 -16.07
C THR A 499 -39.48 16.76 -16.52
N VAL A 500 -40.29 17.13 -17.52
CA VAL A 500 -41.26 16.27 -18.22
C VAL A 500 -40.57 15.25 -19.14
N GLU A 501 -39.54 15.62 -19.89
CA GLU A 501 -38.78 14.68 -20.75
C GLU A 501 -37.98 13.68 -19.91
N ILE A 502 -37.28 14.15 -18.86
CA ILE A 502 -36.58 13.28 -17.91
C ILE A 502 -37.57 12.35 -17.20
N TYR A 503 -38.71 12.87 -16.74
CA TYR A 503 -39.77 12.05 -16.15
C TYR A 503 -40.31 11.00 -17.13
N ASN A 504 -40.47 11.31 -18.41
CA ASN A 504 -40.87 10.32 -19.41
C ASN A 504 -39.80 9.24 -19.65
N ALA A 505 -38.52 9.56 -19.52
CA ALA A 505 -37.44 8.56 -19.54
C ALA A 505 -37.49 7.64 -18.30
N VAL A 506 -37.66 8.21 -17.10
CA VAL A 506 -37.84 7.45 -15.84
C VAL A 506 -39.10 6.57 -15.89
N ALA A 507 -40.23 7.10 -16.35
CA ALA A 507 -41.45 6.35 -16.56
C ALA A 507 -41.31 5.27 -17.65
N GLY A 508 -40.37 5.42 -18.59
CA GLY A 508 -39.98 4.39 -19.55
C GLY A 508 -39.12 3.29 -18.93
N TYR A 509 -38.17 3.65 -18.06
CA TYR A 509 -37.35 2.72 -17.28
C TYR A 509 -38.19 1.87 -16.33
N LEU A 510 -39.07 2.49 -15.54
CA LEU A 510 -39.94 1.82 -14.55
C LEU A 510 -41.00 0.91 -15.19
N THR A 511 -41.24 0.99 -16.50
CA THR A 511 -42.14 0.10 -17.24
C THR A 511 -41.42 -0.76 -18.29
N LYS A 512 -40.11 -0.98 -18.13
CA LYS A 512 -39.25 -1.70 -19.08
C LYS A 512 -39.22 -3.20 -18.80
N GLY A 513 -39.53 -4.02 -19.81
CA GLY A 513 -39.47 -5.48 -19.74
C GLY A 513 -40.75 -6.14 -19.21
N SER A 514 -40.65 -7.42 -18.82
CA SER A 514 -41.78 -8.28 -18.44
C SER A 514 -42.31 -8.06 -17.00
N TYR A 515 -42.06 -6.88 -16.40
CA TYR A 515 -42.34 -6.64 -14.99
C TYR A 515 -43.83 -6.34 -14.76
N GLU A 516 -44.55 -7.35 -14.27
CA GLU A 516 -45.94 -7.22 -13.83
C GLU A 516 -45.98 -6.46 -12.49
N PRO A 517 -46.75 -5.35 -12.35
CA PRO A 517 -46.86 -4.64 -11.08
C PRO A 517 -47.63 -5.47 -10.06
N VAL A 518 -47.11 -5.51 -8.83
CA VAL A 518 -47.58 -6.34 -7.72
C VAL A 518 -47.66 -5.50 -6.45
N TYR A 519 -48.10 -6.10 -5.35
CA TYR A 519 -47.83 -5.54 -4.02
C TYR A 519 -46.31 -5.40 -3.84
N GLY A 520 -45.84 -4.22 -3.42
CA GLY A 520 -44.44 -3.84 -3.43
C GLY A 520 -44.00 -3.00 -4.65
N SER A 521 -44.95 -2.53 -5.47
CA SER A 521 -44.73 -1.60 -6.60
C SER A 521 -45.30 -0.18 -6.34
N GLU A 522 -45.55 0.16 -5.07
CA GLU A 522 -46.39 1.32 -4.72
C GLU A 522 -45.76 2.67 -5.09
N TRP A 523 -44.43 2.82 -4.99
CA TRP A 523 -43.77 4.09 -5.35
C TRP A 523 -43.71 4.29 -6.87
N THR A 524 -43.59 3.20 -7.63
CA THR A 524 -43.75 3.19 -9.08
C THR A 524 -45.18 3.59 -9.48
N ILE A 525 -46.20 3.05 -8.81
CA ILE A 525 -47.60 3.43 -9.06
C ILE A 525 -47.85 4.90 -8.74
N LEU A 526 -47.35 5.42 -7.61
CA LEU A 526 -47.42 6.85 -7.27
C LEU A 526 -46.76 7.72 -8.35
N THR A 527 -45.55 7.34 -8.77
CA THR A 527 -44.75 8.05 -9.79
C THR A 527 -45.54 8.21 -11.08
N LEU A 528 -45.97 7.08 -11.67
CA LEU A 528 -46.69 7.05 -12.94
C LEU A 528 -48.05 7.76 -12.87
N ALA A 529 -48.78 7.59 -11.76
CA ALA A 529 -50.14 8.11 -11.62
C ALA A 529 -50.19 9.64 -11.46
N ARG A 530 -49.18 10.25 -10.82
CA ARG A 530 -49.17 11.68 -10.49
C ARG A 530 -48.46 12.55 -11.52
N GLY A 531 -47.49 12.02 -12.28
CA GLY A 531 -46.85 12.75 -13.36
C GLY A 531 -47.56 12.58 -14.71
N ASP A 532 -48.58 13.40 -14.98
CA ASP A 532 -49.25 13.74 -16.27
C ASP A 532 -49.62 12.62 -17.28
N ASN A 533 -49.31 11.36 -17.00
CA ASN A 533 -49.45 10.19 -17.87
C ASN A 533 -50.53 9.22 -17.35
N THR A 534 -51.42 9.65 -16.46
CA THR A 534 -52.39 8.77 -15.77
C THR A 534 -53.25 7.94 -16.76
N ALA A 535 -53.59 8.50 -17.93
CA ALA A 535 -54.31 7.77 -18.98
C ALA A 535 -53.44 6.75 -19.75
N LYS A 536 -52.15 7.05 -19.94
CA LYS A 536 -51.18 6.23 -20.70
C LYS A 536 -50.94 4.86 -20.05
N TYR A 537 -50.99 4.81 -18.72
CA TYR A 537 -50.68 3.63 -17.91
C TYR A 537 -51.90 2.99 -17.22
N ALA A 538 -53.13 3.33 -17.63
CA ALA A 538 -54.37 2.82 -16.99
C ALA A 538 -54.40 1.28 -16.85
N THR A 539 -54.04 0.54 -17.91
CA THR A 539 -53.95 -0.93 -17.90
C THR A 539 -52.93 -1.47 -16.90
N TYR A 540 -51.86 -0.71 -16.61
CA TYR A 540 -50.85 -1.05 -15.60
C TYR A 540 -51.43 -0.89 -14.19
N TYR A 541 -52.25 0.14 -13.96
CA TYR A 541 -52.93 0.37 -12.67
C TYR A 541 -54.04 -0.65 -12.40
N ASP A 542 -54.85 -1.02 -13.40
CA ASP A 542 -55.87 -2.07 -13.24
C ASP A 542 -55.25 -3.48 -13.15
N LYS A 543 -54.00 -3.67 -13.61
CA LYS A 543 -53.19 -4.86 -13.35
C LYS A 543 -52.68 -4.89 -11.90
N TYR A 544 -52.04 -3.81 -11.45
CA TYR A 544 -51.63 -3.63 -10.04
C TYR A 544 -52.80 -3.85 -9.07
N TYR A 545 -53.94 -3.21 -9.32
CA TYR A 545 -55.11 -3.29 -8.45
C TYR A 545 -55.67 -4.72 -8.34
N ARG A 546 -55.72 -5.49 -9.44
CA ARG A 546 -56.11 -6.91 -9.40
C ARG A 546 -55.10 -7.75 -8.63
N ASN A 547 -53.81 -7.52 -8.81
CA ASN A 547 -52.75 -8.26 -8.10
C ASN A 547 -52.76 -7.97 -6.59
N LEU A 548 -52.99 -6.70 -6.20
CA LEU A 548 -53.21 -6.33 -4.80
C LEU A 548 -54.50 -6.94 -4.22
N VAL A 549 -55.62 -6.91 -4.95
CA VAL A 549 -56.88 -7.56 -4.54
C VAL A 549 -56.70 -9.06 -4.32
N ASN A 550 -55.88 -9.73 -5.13
CA ASN A 550 -55.54 -11.14 -4.94
C ASN A 550 -54.63 -11.36 -3.71
N HIS A 551 -53.65 -10.48 -3.49
CA HIS A 551 -52.80 -10.50 -2.28
C HIS A 551 -53.65 -10.34 -1.00
N VAL A 552 -54.47 -9.29 -0.92
CA VAL A 552 -55.34 -8.98 0.23
C VAL A 552 -56.31 -10.12 0.55
N LYS A 553 -56.80 -10.85 -0.46
CA LYS A 553 -57.59 -12.08 -0.24
C LYS A 553 -56.75 -13.20 0.35
N ALA A 554 -55.56 -13.46 -0.19
CA ALA A 554 -54.67 -14.52 0.28
C ALA A 554 -54.16 -14.27 1.72
N THR A 555 -54.05 -13.01 2.15
CA THR A 555 -53.63 -12.60 3.49
C THR A 555 -54.78 -12.33 4.47
N ASN A 556 -56.04 -12.58 4.07
CA ASN A 556 -57.24 -12.28 4.87
C ASN A 556 -57.34 -10.82 5.36
N GLY A 557 -56.88 -9.86 4.54
CA GLY A 557 -56.96 -8.42 4.83
C GLY A 557 -55.65 -7.77 5.30
N GLU A 558 -54.62 -8.55 5.66
CA GLU A 558 -53.35 -8.02 6.14
C GLU A 558 -52.42 -7.60 4.98
N ILE A 559 -51.73 -6.46 5.10
CA ILE A 559 -50.78 -5.96 4.08
C ILE A 559 -49.33 -6.24 4.49
N GLY A 560 -48.97 -5.92 5.72
CA GLY A 560 -47.60 -5.98 6.23
C GLY A 560 -47.52 -5.68 7.72
N THR A 561 -46.33 -5.81 8.30
CA THR A 561 -46.11 -5.66 9.74
C THR A 561 -45.86 -4.22 10.18
N GLN A 562 -45.51 -3.31 9.26
CA GLN A 562 -45.20 -1.92 9.57
C GLN A 562 -46.26 -0.97 9.01
N ALA A 563 -46.55 0.14 9.71
CA ALA A 563 -47.52 1.13 9.21
C ALA A 563 -47.12 1.76 7.86
N THR A 564 -45.84 1.75 7.53
CA THR A 564 -45.31 2.15 6.21
C THR A 564 -45.79 1.25 5.07
N ASP A 565 -45.96 -0.06 5.29
CA ASP A 565 -46.50 -1.00 4.28
C ASP A 565 -47.95 -0.65 3.92
N TRP A 566 -48.77 -0.38 4.93
CA TRP A 566 -50.18 0.00 4.76
C TRP A 566 -50.29 1.41 4.16
N ALA A 567 -49.46 2.34 4.62
CA ALA A 567 -49.44 3.71 4.12
C ALA A 567 -49.08 3.78 2.63
N ARG A 568 -48.05 3.06 2.16
CA ARG A 568 -47.69 3.07 0.72
C ARG A 568 -48.83 2.51 -0.16
N VAL A 569 -49.53 1.47 0.31
CA VAL A 569 -50.69 0.91 -0.41
C VAL A 569 -51.86 1.91 -0.46
N ILE A 570 -52.18 2.59 0.65
CA ILE A 570 -53.20 3.66 0.69
C ILE A 570 -52.83 4.81 -0.27
N ILE A 571 -51.56 5.22 -0.30
CA ILE A 571 -51.02 6.27 -1.17
C ILE A 571 -51.11 5.85 -2.65
N ALA A 572 -50.73 4.62 -3.00
CA ALA A 572 -50.82 4.12 -4.37
C ALA A 572 -52.28 4.01 -4.86
N LEU A 573 -53.18 3.45 -4.04
CA LEU A 573 -54.61 3.29 -4.37
C LEU A 573 -55.31 4.62 -4.62
N THR A 574 -55.10 5.58 -3.72
CA THR A 574 -55.68 6.93 -3.86
C THR A 574 -55.09 7.68 -5.06
N ALA A 575 -53.82 7.45 -5.42
CA ALA A 575 -53.21 8.02 -6.62
C ALA A 575 -53.87 7.52 -7.91
N ILE A 576 -54.30 6.26 -7.98
CA ILE A 576 -54.99 5.66 -9.15
C ILE A 576 -56.53 5.71 -9.08
N GLY A 577 -57.10 6.39 -8.08
CA GLY A 577 -58.55 6.59 -7.98
C GLY A 577 -59.35 5.40 -7.44
N LYS A 578 -58.71 4.44 -6.76
CA LYS A 578 -59.36 3.28 -6.10
C LYS A 578 -59.46 3.53 -4.60
N ASP A 579 -60.53 3.07 -3.94
CA ASP A 579 -60.78 3.37 -2.52
C ASP A 579 -60.11 2.35 -1.59
N PRO A 580 -59.14 2.73 -0.75
CA PRO A 580 -58.49 1.81 0.20
C PRO A 580 -59.40 1.33 1.33
N ARG A 581 -60.64 1.82 1.43
CA ARG A 581 -61.64 1.37 2.41
C ARG A 581 -62.45 0.16 1.96
N ASP A 582 -62.37 -0.22 0.68
CA ASP A 582 -62.93 -1.44 0.14
C ASP A 582 -61.96 -2.06 -0.88
N VAL A 583 -60.98 -2.80 -0.35
CA VAL A 583 -60.10 -3.66 -1.14
C VAL A 583 -60.45 -5.11 -0.82
N ALA A 584 -61.14 -5.77 -1.73
CA ALA A 584 -61.68 -7.11 -1.54
C ALA A 584 -62.62 -7.27 -0.31
N GLY A 585 -63.32 -6.21 0.10
CA GLY A 585 -64.13 -6.18 1.32
C GLY A 585 -63.40 -5.76 2.59
N TYR A 586 -62.10 -5.42 2.52
CA TYR A 586 -61.30 -4.98 3.65
C TYR A 586 -61.03 -3.47 3.65
N ASN A 587 -61.09 -2.86 4.82
CA ASN A 587 -60.84 -1.44 5.06
C ASN A 587 -59.38 -1.21 5.49
N LEU A 588 -58.48 -0.98 4.53
CA LEU A 588 -57.04 -0.86 4.81
C LEU A 588 -56.69 0.40 5.61
N VAL A 589 -57.55 1.43 5.57
CA VAL A 589 -57.36 2.68 6.34
C VAL A 589 -57.56 2.45 7.85
N GLU A 590 -58.33 1.43 8.24
CA GLU A 590 -58.67 1.17 9.65
C GLU A 590 -57.46 0.79 10.51
N LYS A 591 -56.44 0.14 9.91
CA LYS A 591 -55.21 -0.23 10.61
C LYS A 591 -54.47 0.99 11.17
N LEU A 592 -54.57 2.15 10.51
CA LEU A 592 -53.97 3.42 10.97
C LEU A 592 -54.77 4.10 12.10
N SER A 593 -55.88 3.52 12.55
CA SER A 593 -56.66 4.04 13.69
C SER A 593 -56.01 3.79 15.06
N ASP A 594 -55.04 2.86 15.15
CA ASP A 594 -54.21 2.68 16.34
C ASP A 594 -52.90 3.49 16.25
N LEU A 595 -52.71 4.40 17.20
CA LEU A 595 -51.54 5.27 17.33
C LEU A 595 -50.26 4.47 17.60
N SER A 596 -50.36 3.32 18.28
CA SER A 596 -49.19 2.48 18.59
C SER A 596 -48.64 1.83 17.32
N PHE A 597 -49.55 1.39 16.44
CA PHE A 597 -49.19 0.91 15.10
C PHE A 597 -48.72 2.06 14.20
N ALA A 598 -49.51 3.13 14.08
CA ALA A 598 -49.25 4.27 13.19
C ALA A 598 -47.98 5.09 13.52
N THR A 599 -47.32 4.83 14.65
CA THR A 599 -46.04 5.48 15.02
C THR A 599 -44.85 4.51 15.14
N SER A 600 -45.03 3.21 14.94
CA SER A 600 -44.00 2.16 15.09
C SER A 600 -43.48 1.63 13.75
N PRO A 601 -42.16 1.40 13.55
CA PRO A 601 -41.09 1.48 14.55
C PRO A 601 -40.48 2.87 14.78
N GLY A 602 -40.92 3.92 14.08
CA GLY A 602 -40.34 5.26 14.26
C GLY A 602 -40.96 6.36 13.40
N VAL A 603 -40.19 7.44 13.17
CA VAL A 603 -40.70 8.68 12.57
C VAL A 603 -41.30 8.46 11.17
N ASN A 604 -40.75 7.57 10.33
CA ASN A 604 -41.31 7.25 9.01
C ASN A 604 -42.73 6.67 9.07
N SER A 605 -43.04 5.87 10.09
CA SER A 605 -44.41 5.40 10.29
C SER A 605 -45.36 6.55 10.58
N SER A 606 -44.91 7.54 11.36
CA SER A 606 -45.70 8.74 11.67
C SER A 606 -45.89 9.63 10.43
N ILE A 607 -44.82 9.85 9.66
CA ILE A 607 -44.80 10.61 8.39
C ILE A 607 -45.79 9.99 7.40
N PHE A 608 -45.60 8.70 7.06
CA PHE A 608 -46.39 8.06 6.02
C PHE A 608 -47.82 7.75 6.48
N SER A 609 -48.07 7.49 7.76
CA SER A 609 -49.46 7.42 8.27
C SER A 609 -50.19 8.76 8.14
N LEU A 610 -49.52 9.88 8.41
CA LEU A 610 -50.13 11.21 8.25
C LEU A 610 -50.42 11.49 6.77
N ILE A 611 -49.44 11.28 5.89
CA ILE A 611 -49.58 11.41 4.43
C ILE A 611 -50.73 10.53 3.91
N ALA A 612 -50.76 9.24 4.28
CA ALA A 612 -51.78 8.29 3.83
C ALA A 612 -53.19 8.71 4.24
N LEU A 613 -53.37 9.17 5.47
CA LEU A 613 -54.65 9.72 5.94
C LEU A 613 -55.05 11.00 5.19
N ASP A 614 -54.08 11.83 4.78
CA ASP A 614 -54.31 13.11 4.11
C ASP A 614 -54.59 13.03 2.62
N THR A 615 -54.14 11.98 1.92
CA THR A 615 -54.35 11.77 0.47
C THR A 615 -55.74 12.16 -0.02
N TRP A 616 -56.78 11.61 0.62
CA TRP A 616 -58.20 11.91 0.40
C TRP A 616 -58.87 12.60 1.60
N GLY A 617 -58.11 12.98 2.63
CA GLY A 617 -58.66 13.51 3.88
C GLY A 617 -59.56 12.50 4.58
N PHE A 618 -59.05 11.29 4.87
CA PHE A 618 -59.80 10.24 5.54
C PHE A 618 -60.19 10.65 6.97
N GLU A 619 -61.44 10.40 7.34
CA GLU A 619 -61.92 10.46 8.72
C GLU A 619 -61.75 9.10 9.39
N LEU A 620 -61.23 9.09 10.62
CA LEU A 620 -61.09 7.90 11.45
C LEU A 620 -62.31 7.74 12.38
N PRO A 621 -62.67 6.52 12.80
CA PRO A 621 -63.77 6.30 13.72
C PRO A 621 -63.50 6.98 15.07
N LYS A 622 -64.55 7.36 15.80
CA LYS A 622 -64.43 8.05 17.11
C LYS A 622 -63.74 7.22 18.21
N THR A 623 -63.55 5.92 17.97
CA THR A 623 -62.81 4.97 18.80
C THR A 623 -61.30 4.95 18.52
N ALA A 624 -60.83 5.58 17.43
CA ALA A 624 -59.42 5.61 17.06
C ALA A 624 -58.55 6.24 18.15
N THR A 625 -57.40 5.62 18.43
CA THR A 625 -56.38 6.22 19.29
C THR A 625 -55.50 7.19 18.51
N THR A 626 -55.38 7.05 17.18
CA THR A 626 -54.73 8.00 16.26
C THR A 626 -55.57 9.26 16.02
N THR A 627 -54.90 10.42 15.90
CA THR A 627 -55.43 11.61 15.21
C THR A 627 -54.29 12.29 14.44
N ARG A 628 -54.63 13.17 13.48
CA ARG A 628 -53.66 14.04 12.79
C ARG A 628 -52.78 14.81 13.78
N ASP A 629 -53.39 15.47 14.76
CA ASP A 629 -52.65 16.21 15.80
C ASP A 629 -51.68 15.32 16.58
N LYS A 630 -52.06 14.07 16.89
CA LYS A 630 -51.17 13.12 17.60
C LYS A 630 -49.99 12.69 16.73
N LEU A 631 -50.21 12.40 15.45
CA LEU A 631 -49.12 12.10 14.51
C LEU A 631 -48.19 13.31 14.32
N ILE A 632 -48.75 14.51 14.16
CA ILE A 632 -48.00 15.77 14.07
C ILE A 632 -47.18 15.99 15.34
N GLN A 633 -47.76 15.92 16.54
CA GLN A 633 -47.01 16.10 17.78
C GLN A 633 -45.94 15.02 17.99
N ASN A 634 -46.17 13.78 17.54
CA ASN A 634 -45.14 12.74 17.55
C ASN A 634 -43.95 13.12 16.64
N ILE A 635 -44.22 13.52 15.39
CA ILE A 635 -43.22 14.03 14.44
C ILE A 635 -42.47 15.23 15.04
N LEU A 636 -43.17 16.26 15.52
CA LEU A 636 -42.55 17.46 16.11
C LEU A 636 -41.70 17.13 17.35
N SER A 637 -42.05 16.09 18.12
CA SER A 637 -41.25 15.65 19.28
C SER A 637 -39.91 15.01 18.90
N MET A 638 -39.77 14.56 17.66
CA MET A 638 -38.57 13.93 17.09
C MET A 638 -37.62 14.94 16.41
N GLU A 639 -37.89 16.25 16.51
CA GLU A 639 -36.95 17.27 16.02
C GLU A 639 -35.64 17.23 16.82
N ILE A 640 -34.51 17.26 16.10
CA ILE A 640 -33.18 17.22 16.71
C ILE A 640 -32.89 18.53 17.43
N LYS A 641 -32.87 18.45 18.77
CA LYS A 641 -32.71 19.58 19.68
C LYS A 641 -31.42 20.36 19.40
N ASN A 642 -31.58 21.66 19.12
CA ASN A 642 -30.54 22.61 18.71
C ASN A 642 -29.93 22.39 17.31
N GLY A 643 -30.29 21.31 16.59
CA GLY A 643 -29.89 21.09 15.20
C GLY A 643 -30.89 21.68 14.19
N GLY A 644 -32.18 21.47 14.45
CA GLY A 644 -33.26 21.73 13.48
C GLY A 644 -33.31 20.66 12.40
N GLY A 645 -34.50 20.18 12.04
CA GLY A 645 -34.63 19.00 11.17
C GLY A 645 -34.54 17.66 11.92
N PHE A 646 -34.40 16.57 11.17
CA PHE A 646 -34.72 15.20 11.58
C PHE A 646 -33.69 14.19 11.07
N ALA A 647 -33.68 13.00 11.63
CA ALA A 647 -32.92 11.84 11.15
C ALA A 647 -33.64 10.54 11.53
N TRP A 648 -33.25 9.41 10.94
CA TRP A 648 -33.72 8.08 11.33
C TRP A 648 -33.26 7.70 12.74
N SER A 649 -32.01 8.06 13.07
CA SER A 649 -31.41 7.91 14.39
C SER A 649 -30.26 8.91 14.58
N GLY A 650 -29.71 9.03 15.79
CA GLY A 650 -28.55 9.88 16.07
C GLY A 650 -28.89 11.32 16.49
N THR A 651 -27.92 12.22 16.35
CA THR A 651 -27.98 13.62 16.83
C THR A 651 -27.75 14.67 15.75
N ASP A 652 -27.52 14.24 14.51
CA ASP A 652 -27.17 15.11 13.39
C ASP A 652 -28.27 15.02 12.33
N PRO A 653 -28.92 16.15 11.95
CA PRO A 653 -30.03 16.11 11.02
C PRO A 653 -29.62 15.77 9.59
N ASP A 654 -30.35 14.81 9.03
CA ASP A 654 -30.16 14.17 7.74
C ASP A 654 -31.12 14.78 6.68
N PRO A 655 -30.66 14.97 5.43
CA PRO A 655 -31.45 15.57 4.35
C PRO A 655 -32.71 14.77 4.00
N ASP A 656 -32.63 13.45 3.90
CA ASP A 656 -33.73 12.58 3.45
C ASP A 656 -34.91 12.64 4.41
N MET A 657 -34.66 12.35 5.67
CA MET A 657 -35.66 12.32 6.74
C MET A 657 -36.19 13.73 7.06
N THR A 658 -35.34 14.77 6.95
CA THR A 658 -35.80 16.16 7.04
C THR A 658 -36.72 16.50 5.87
N GLY A 659 -36.42 16.03 4.66
CA GLY A 659 -37.28 16.16 3.48
C GLY A 659 -38.63 15.44 3.66
N MET A 660 -38.61 14.16 4.04
CA MET A 660 -39.83 13.37 4.27
C MET A 660 -40.74 14.00 5.34
N VAL A 661 -40.18 14.51 6.45
CA VAL A 661 -40.98 15.22 7.47
C VAL A 661 -41.60 16.50 6.89
N LEU A 662 -40.85 17.28 6.11
CA LEU A 662 -41.38 18.49 5.48
C LEU A 662 -42.51 18.20 4.47
N GLN A 663 -42.45 17.07 3.76
CA GLN A 663 -43.54 16.62 2.88
C GLN A 663 -44.84 16.35 3.67
N ALA A 664 -44.76 15.65 4.80
CA ALA A 664 -45.91 15.39 5.67
C ALA A 664 -46.44 16.63 6.40
N LEU A 665 -45.57 17.58 6.73
CA LEU A 665 -45.92 18.82 7.43
C LEU A 665 -46.37 19.97 6.51
N ALA A 666 -46.22 19.83 5.19
CA ALA A 666 -46.59 20.86 4.21
C ALA A 666 -48.08 21.30 4.25
N PRO A 667 -49.08 20.42 4.49
CA PRO A 667 -50.49 20.85 4.63
C PRO A 667 -50.77 21.69 5.88
N TYR A 668 -49.88 21.65 6.88
CA TYR A 668 -50.14 22.12 8.25
C TYR A 668 -49.46 23.44 8.62
N GLN A 669 -49.00 24.22 7.63
CA GLN A 669 -48.26 25.48 7.84
C GLN A 669 -49.04 26.61 8.53
N SER A 670 -50.36 26.44 8.73
CA SER A 670 -51.18 27.31 9.58
C SER A 670 -50.98 27.08 11.08
N ASN A 671 -50.46 25.91 11.48
CA ASN A 671 -50.05 25.63 12.86
C ASN A 671 -48.68 26.28 13.11
N SER A 672 -48.61 27.18 14.09
CA SER A 672 -47.39 27.94 14.39
C SER A 672 -46.21 27.09 14.89
N GLN A 673 -46.47 25.94 15.54
CA GLN A 673 -45.42 24.99 15.91
C GLN A 673 -44.83 24.30 14.67
N VAL A 674 -45.70 23.84 13.77
CA VAL A 674 -45.32 23.21 12.50
C VAL A 674 -44.53 24.18 11.63
N LYS A 675 -45.02 25.43 11.50
CA LYS A 675 -44.33 26.49 10.74
C LYS A 675 -42.94 26.79 11.31
N ALA A 676 -42.82 26.90 12.64
CA ALA A 676 -41.53 27.17 13.29
C ALA A 676 -40.52 26.02 13.13
N VAL A 677 -40.97 24.76 13.16
CA VAL A 677 -40.14 23.58 12.82
C VAL A 677 -39.78 23.56 11.34
N THR A 678 -40.71 23.92 10.46
CA THR A 678 -40.50 24.00 9.01
C THR A 678 -39.41 25.01 8.67
N ASP A 679 -39.46 26.21 9.26
CA ASP A 679 -38.46 27.27 9.04
C ASP A 679 -37.06 26.84 9.51
N ARG A 680 -36.95 26.13 10.65
CA ARG A 680 -35.67 25.56 11.12
C ARG A 680 -35.16 24.43 10.23
N SER A 681 -36.04 23.56 9.77
CA SER A 681 -35.71 22.43 8.89
C SER A 681 -35.21 22.92 7.54
N ILE A 682 -35.88 23.91 6.94
CA ILE A 682 -35.42 24.59 5.73
C ILE A 682 -34.07 25.28 5.96
N ALA A 683 -33.87 25.98 7.09
CA ALA A 683 -32.57 26.59 7.40
C ALA A 683 -31.44 25.55 7.55
N LYS A 684 -31.73 24.38 8.13
CA LYS A 684 -30.78 23.25 8.20
C LYS A 684 -30.48 22.68 6.81
N LEU A 685 -31.49 22.47 5.96
CA LEU A 685 -31.30 21.99 4.58
C LEU A 685 -30.46 22.94 3.72
N VAL A 686 -30.48 24.25 3.98
CA VAL A 686 -29.53 25.19 3.35
C VAL A 686 -28.11 25.03 3.93
N ALA A 687 -27.99 24.82 5.24
CA ALA A 687 -26.71 24.70 5.93
C ALA A 687 -25.95 23.36 5.70
N ILE A 688 -26.61 22.34 5.14
CA ILE A 688 -26.00 21.04 4.77
C ILE A 688 -25.98 20.76 3.26
N GLN A 689 -26.40 21.72 2.44
CA GLN A 689 -26.27 21.62 0.98
C GLN A 689 -24.79 21.75 0.59
N SER A 690 -24.33 20.91 -0.34
CA SER A 690 -22.97 21.01 -0.85
C SER A 690 -22.77 22.23 -1.75
N ALA A 691 -21.51 22.58 -2.03
CA ALA A 691 -21.19 23.63 -3.01
C ALA A 691 -21.78 23.35 -4.42
N LYS A 692 -22.02 22.06 -4.73
CA LYS A 692 -22.58 21.55 -5.99
C LYS A 692 -24.11 21.45 -5.98
N GLY A 693 -24.77 21.81 -4.87
CA GLY A 693 -26.23 21.67 -4.72
C GLY A 693 -26.70 20.31 -4.25
N GLY A 694 -25.79 19.37 -3.99
CA GLY A 694 -26.12 18.01 -3.56
C GLY A 694 -26.20 17.87 -2.05
N TYR A 695 -26.51 16.64 -1.63
CA TYR A 695 -26.75 16.29 -0.23
C TYR A 695 -26.08 14.97 0.13
N ILE A 696 -25.52 14.91 1.33
CA ILE A 696 -24.88 13.74 1.91
C ILE A 696 -25.69 13.34 3.14
N SER A 697 -26.30 12.16 3.11
CA SER A 697 -27.06 11.62 4.25
C SER A 697 -26.14 11.21 5.41
N THR A 698 -25.03 10.55 5.08
CA THR A 698 -24.15 9.85 6.03
C THR A 698 -22.71 10.36 5.91
N ALA A 699 -22.08 10.72 7.04
CA ALA A 699 -20.79 11.39 7.04
C ALA A 699 -19.65 10.50 6.53
N GLY A 700 -19.04 10.88 5.40
CA GLY A 700 -18.04 10.08 4.67
C GLY A 700 -18.59 9.43 3.39
N SER A 701 -19.90 9.34 3.25
CA SER A 701 -20.54 8.94 1.99
C SER A 701 -20.48 10.06 0.92
N PRO A 702 -20.50 9.72 -0.37
CA PRO A 702 -20.68 10.69 -1.45
C PRO A 702 -22.09 11.32 -1.45
N GLU A 703 -22.30 12.32 -2.31
CA GLU A 703 -23.64 12.86 -2.58
C GLU A 703 -24.55 11.78 -3.20
N ALA A 704 -25.82 11.75 -2.80
CA ALA A 704 -26.82 10.79 -3.28
C ALA A 704 -28.01 11.47 -3.99
N ALA A 705 -28.58 10.81 -5.00
CA ALA A 705 -29.72 11.33 -5.76
C ALA A 705 -31.00 11.42 -4.90
N GLU A 706 -31.22 10.43 -4.04
CA GLU A 706 -32.35 10.29 -3.12
C GLU A 706 -32.43 11.48 -2.16
N SER A 707 -31.30 11.87 -1.55
CA SER A 707 -31.23 13.00 -0.63
C SER A 707 -31.65 14.31 -1.30
N ALA A 708 -31.25 14.54 -2.55
CA ALA A 708 -31.72 15.67 -3.35
C ALA A 708 -33.21 15.54 -3.74
N ALA A 709 -33.67 14.31 -4.03
CA ALA A 709 -35.06 13.99 -4.38
C ALA A 709 -36.03 14.34 -3.23
N GLN A 710 -35.70 13.95 -2.00
CA GLN A 710 -36.50 14.24 -0.80
C GLN A 710 -36.59 15.74 -0.52
N VAL A 711 -35.49 16.48 -0.72
CA VAL A 711 -35.46 17.94 -0.57
C VAL A 711 -36.30 18.63 -1.65
N ILE A 712 -36.17 18.27 -2.92
CA ILE A 712 -36.99 18.87 -3.99
C ILE A 712 -38.48 18.54 -3.78
N THR A 713 -38.83 17.31 -3.39
CA THR A 713 -40.23 16.92 -3.11
C THR A 713 -40.80 17.65 -1.88
N ALA A 714 -39.98 17.93 -0.86
CA ALA A 714 -40.35 18.77 0.27
C ALA A 714 -40.62 20.23 -0.16
N LEU A 715 -39.72 20.82 -0.94
CA LEU A 715 -39.87 22.18 -1.47
C LEU A 715 -41.12 22.30 -2.35
N ALA A 716 -41.34 21.34 -3.26
CA ALA A 716 -42.53 21.29 -4.11
C ALA A 716 -43.83 21.16 -3.30
N SER A 717 -43.84 20.30 -2.27
CA SER A 717 -44.98 20.18 -1.34
C SER A 717 -45.27 21.49 -0.57
N LEU A 718 -44.23 22.26 -0.23
CA LEU A 718 -44.34 23.57 0.43
C LEU A 718 -44.64 24.74 -0.53
N GLY A 719 -44.80 24.48 -1.84
CA GLY A 719 -45.04 25.52 -2.84
C GLY A 719 -43.80 26.32 -3.25
N ILE A 720 -42.60 25.83 -2.92
CA ILE A 720 -41.31 26.49 -3.21
C ILE A 720 -40.72 25.92 -4.49
N ASP A 721 -40.55 26.78 -5.50
CA ASP A 721 -39.87 26.44 -6.74
C ASP A 721 -38.35 26.46 -6.53
N ALA A 722 -37.74 25.28 -6.42
CA ALA A 722 -36.31 25.10 -6.17
C ALA A 722 -35.41 25.82 -7.19
N ASN A 723 -35.80 25.90 -8.47
CA ASN A 723 -35.00 26.60 -9.50
C ASN A 723 -35.08 28.14 -9.38
N LYS A 724 -36.08 28.68 -8.68
CA LYS A 724 -36.23 30.13 -8.47
C LYS A 724 -35.76 30.60 -7.08
N ASP A 725 -35.77 29.71 -6.09
CA ASP A 725 -35.30 30.01 -4.75
C ASP A 725 -33.77 29.99 -4.69
N LYS A 726 -33.13 31.14 -4.42
CA LYS A 726 -31.67 31.30 -4.34
C LYS A 726 -30.97 30.55 -3.19
N ARG A 727 -31.71 29.74 -2.45
CA ARG A 727 -31.19 28.79 -1.45
C ARG A 727 -31.07 27.36 -2.00
N PHE A 728 -31.70 27.07 -3.14
CA PHE A 728 -31.85 25.72 -3.70
C PHE A 728 -31.72 25.65 -5.24
N ASP A 729 -31.35 26.76 -5.91
CA ASP A 729 -31.26 26.87 -7.39
C ASP A 729 -30.15 26.02 -8.05
N LYS A 730 -29.42 25.24 -7.25
CA LYS A 730 -28.48 24.22 -7.68
C LYS A 730 -29.01 22.78 -7.56
N VAL A 731 -30.01 22.51 -6.72
CA VAL A 731 -30.37 21.12 -6.34
C VAL A 731 -30.94 20.33 -7.52
N ILE A 732 -31.71 20.98 -8.39
CA ILE A 732 -32.22 20.36 -9.63
C ILE A 732 -31.10 20.17 -10.68
N ALA A 733 -30.10 21.05 -10.74
CA ALA A 733 -28.93 20.81 -11.58
C ALA A 733 -28.09 19.64 -11.05
N ASN A 734 -27.95 19.54 -9.72
CA ASN A 734 -27.23 18.46 -9.05
C ASN A 734 -27.88 17.10 -9.31
N ILE A 735 -29.17 16.92 -9.00
CA ILE A 735 -29.84 15.61 -9.12
C ILE A 735 -29.80 15.06 -10.56
N MET A 736 -29.81 15.95 -11.56
CA MET A 736 -29.74 15.58 -12.99
C MET A 736 -28.39 14.95 -13.39
N THR A 737 -27.31 15.23 -12.66
CA THR A 737 -25.99 14.59 -12.87
C THR A 737 -25.96 13.09 -12.56
N PHE A 738 -26.97 12.59 -11.86
CA PHE A 738 -27.10 11.17 -11.51
C PHE A 738 -27.82 10.38 -12.62
N SER A 739 -28.30 11.03 -13.69
CA SER A 739 -29.01 10.32 -14.77
C SER A 739 -28.12 9.30 -15.49
N SER A 740 -28.76 8.25 -16.00
CA SER A 740 -28.14 7.09 -16.65
C SER A 740 -28.64 6.95 -18.10
N GLY A 741 -27.79 6.44 -18.99
CA GLY A 741 -28.07 6.30 -20.42
C GLY A 741 -29.19 5.31 -20.78
N ASP A 742 -29.69 4.55 -19.81
CA ASP A 742 -30.81 3.62 -19.93
C ASP A 742 -32.18 4.23 -19.54
N GLY A 743 -32.20 5.50 -19.10
CA GLY A 743 -33.38 6.27 -18.69
C GLY A 743 -33.60 6.34 -17.18
N GLY A 744 -32.81 5.63 -16.38
CA GLY A 744 -32.89 5.68 -14.92
C GLY A 744 -31.95 6.70 -14.28
N PHE A 745 -31.83 6.65 -12.95
CA PHE A 745 -30.93 7.45 -12.14
C PHE A 745 -30.07 6.55 -11.25
N LYS A 746 -28.84 6.99 -10.99
CA LYS A 746 -27.87 6.35 -10.11
C LYS A 746 -28.09 6.79 -8.67
N HIS A 747 -27.82 5.93 -7.71
CA HIS A 747 -27.71 6.31 -6.30
C HIS A 747 -26.54 7.28 -6.11
N VAL A 748 -25.36 6.91 -6.64
CA VAL A 748 -24.13 7.71 -6.55
C VAL A 748 -23.46 7.87 -7.92
N GLN A 749 -22.84 9.03 -8.18
CA GLN A 749 -22.32 9.37 -9.51
C GLN A 749 -21.29 8.37 -10.07
N SER A 750 -20.54 7.68 -9.22
CA SER A 750 -19.54 6.67 -9.58
C SER A 750 -20.12 5.34 -10.11
N GLN A 751 -21.42 5.11 -9.98
CA GLN A 751 -22.08 3.95 -10.59
C GLN A 751 -22.13 4.07 -12.12
N THR A 752 -22.18 2.92 -12.80
CA THR A 752 -22.21 2.80 -14.27
C THR A 752 -23.57 2.37 -14.83
N LYS A 753 -24.54 2.06 -13.96
CA LYS A 753 -25.92 1.69 -14.27
C LYS A 753 -26.87 2.43 -13.32
N ALA A 754 -28.13 2.61 -13.72
CA ALA A 754 -29.16 3.12 -12.83
C ALA A 754 -29.41 2.20 -11.61
N ASP A 755 -29.81 2.80 -10.50
CA ASP A 755 -30.36 2.12 -9.33
C ASP A 755 -31.89 2.27 -9.30
N GLY A 756 -32.60 1.23 -8.85
CA GLY A 756 -34.08 1.23 -8.82
C GLY A 756 -34.67 2.24 -7.83
N MET A 757 -34.05 2.40 -6.66
CA MET A 757 -34.52 3.31 -5.62
C MET A 757 -34.26 4.76 -6.00
N ALA A 758 -33.04 5.08 -6.44
CA ALA A 758 -32.73 6.39 -6.99
C ALA A 758 -33.69 6.76 -8.13
N THR A 759 -33.93 5.83 -9.06
CA THR A 759 -34.82 6.06 -10.21
C THR A 759 -36.26 6.37 -9.79
N VAL A 760 -36.87 5.60 -8.87
CA VAL A 760 -38.27 5.86 -8.47
C VAL A 760 -38.40 7.10 -7.59
N GLN A 761 -37.42 7.39 -6.72
CA GLN A 761 -37.42 8.59 -5.89
C GLN A 761 -37.26 9.87 -6.72
N VAL A 762 -36.34 9.87 -7.69
CA VAL A 762 -36.26 10.94 -8.70
C VAL A 762 -37.55 11.01 -9.52
N GLY A 763 -38.14 9.87 -9.87
CA GLY A 763 -39.41 9.77 -10.61
C GLY A 763 -40.56 10.55 -9.97
N TYR A 764 -40.96 10.22 -8.74
CA TYR A 764 -42.04 10.97 -8.08
C TYR A 764 -41.63 12.41 -7.75
N THR A 765 -40.33 12.71 -7.60
CA THR A 765 -39.83 14.08 -7.40
C THR A 765 -40.07 14.95 -8.63
N LEU A 766 -39.77 14.43 -9.83
CA LEU A 766 -40.04 15.12 -11.08
C LEU A 766 -41.55 15.28 -11.31
N ALA A 767 -42.35 14.28 -10.94
CA ALA A 767 -43.81 14.42 -10.94
C ALA A 767 -44.28 15.52 -9.96
N ALA A 768 -43.78 15.55 -8.72
CA ALA A 768 -44.11 16.57 -7.71
C ALA A 768 -43.76 17.98 -8.18
N TYR A 769 -42.57 18.16 -8.73
CA TYR A 769 -42.09 19.46 -9.21
C TYR A 769 -42.80 19.91 -10.50
N ASN A 770 -43.09 19.00 -11.43
CA ASN A 770 -43.92 19.32 -12.60
C ASN A 770 -45.35 19.73 -12.21
N ARG A 771 -45.94 19.06 -11.20
CA ARG A 771 -47.25 19.43 -10.65
C ARG A 771 -47.23 20.83 -10.03
N LEU A 772 -46.17 21.20 -9.30
CA LEU A 772 -45.96 22.57 -8.82
C LEU A 772 -45.95 23.59 -9.98
N LEU A 773 -45.10 23.37 -10.98
CA LEU A 773 -44.95 24.28 -12.12
C LEU A 773 -46.25 24.44 -12.93
N SER A 774 -47.05 23.37 -12.99
CA SER A 774 -48.33 23.32 -13.69
C SER A 774 -49.53 23.78 -12.83
N GLY A 775 -49.31 24.18 -11.56
CA GLY A 775 -50.38 24.60 -10.64
C GLY A 775 -51.38 23.49 -10.27
N GLN A 776 -50.97 22.23 -10.41
CA GLN A 776 -51.77 21.06 -10.01
C GLN A 776 -51.71 20.84 -8.49
N THR A 777 -52.53 19.93 -7.96
CA THR A 777 -52.45 19.53 -6.54
C THR A 777 -51.06 18.94 -6.22
N PRO A 778 -50.46 19.23 -5.04
CA PRO A 778 -49.19 18.63 -4.62
C PRO A 778 -49.18 17.10 -4.67
N LEU A 779 -47.98 16.48 -4.72
CA LEU A 779 -47.79 15.04 -4.93
C LEU A 779 -48.79 14.18 -4.14
N TYR A 780 -48.86 14.40 -2.82
CA TYR A 780 -49.71 13.64 -1.91
C TYR A 780 -51.11 14.21 -1.69
N ASN A 781 -51.47 15.39 -2.21
CA ASN A 781 -52.85 15.89 -2.14
C ASN A 781 -53.64 15.31 -3.32
N MET A 782 -54.36 14.22 -3.08
CA MET A 782 -55.04 13.44 -4.11
C MET A 782 -56.55 13.71 -4.14
N SER A 783 -56.98 14.86 -3.62
CA SER A 783 -58.38 15.32 -3.71
C SER A 783 -58.90 15.43 -5.16
N ASP A 784 -57.99 15.55 -6.14
CA ASP A 784 -58.27 15.57 -7.58
C ASP A 784 -58.62 14.19 -8.18
N THR A 785 -58.29 13.08 -7.50
CA THR A 785 -58.64 11.70 -7.92
C THR A 785 -59.89 11.16 -7.23
N LYS A 786 -60.17 11.60 -6.00
CA LYS A 786 -61.27 11.12 -5.12
C LYS A 786 -62.65 11.06 -5.78
N ASN A 787 -62.93 11.98 -6.70
CA ASN A 787 -64.22 12.09 -7.40
C ASN A 787 -64.18 11.61 -8.87
N LYS A 788 -63.12 10.90 -9.29
CA LYS A 788 -62.96 10.34 -10.65
C LYS A 788 -62.75 8.81 -10.61
N PRO A 789 -63.73 8.02 -10.15
CA PRO A 789 -63.62 6.57 -10.15
C PRO A 789 -63.52 6.03 -11.58
N THR A 790 -62.42 5.36 -11.90
CA THR A 790 -62.28 4.59 -13.15
C THR A 790 -63.15 3.34 -13.08
N LYS A 791 -64.37 3.44 -13.62
CA LYS A 791 -65.24 2.28 -13.83
C LYS A 791 -64.53 1.24 -14.68
N PRO A 792 -64.39 -0.02 -14.23
CA PRO A 792 -64.16 -1.14 -15.13
C PRO A 792 -65.32 -1.23 -16.14
N GLY A 793 -65.03 -1.64 -17.37
CA GLY A 793 -66.08 -2.00 -18.32
C GLY A 793 -66.84 -3.23 -17.81
N GLY A 794 -68.17 -3.16 -17.80
CA GLY A 794 -69.02 -4.30 -17.51
C GLY A 794 -69.73 -4.76 -18.77
N GLU A 795 -69.44 -5.99 -19.20
CA GLU A 795 -70.28 -6.79 -20.09
C GLU A 795 -70.45 -8.17 -19.44
N ASP A 796 -71.68 -8.68 -19.40
CA ASP A 796 -72.01 -10.01 -18.88
C ASP A 796 -71.58 -11.11 -19.86
N GLY A 797 -71.16 -12.27 -19.33
CA GLY A 797 -70.59 -13.37 -20.12
C GLY A 797 -70.68 -14.73 -19.42
N SER A 798 -71.91 -15.13 -19.07
CA SER A 798 -72.39 -16.39 -18.48
C SER A 798 -71.43 -17.60 -18.33
N ASP A 799 -71.48 -18.20 -17.14
CA ASP A 799 -71.52 -19.64 -16.82
C ASP A 799 -70.65 -20.63 -17.62
N GLY A 800 -69.68 -21.26 -16.94
CA GLY A 800 -68.81 -22.30 -17.51
C GLY A 800 -68.06 -23.14 -16.49
N GLU A 801 -68.79 -23.96 -15.72
CA GLU A 801 -68.34 -25.13 -14.92
C GLU A 801 -67.28 -24.95 -13.81
N GLU A 802 -67.56 -25.53 -12.63
CA GLU A 802 -66.50 -26.07 -11.75
C GLU A 802 -66.10 -27.46 -12.26
N PRO A 803 -64.81 -27.71 -12.52
CA PRO A 803 -64.26 -29.06 -12.46
C PRO A 803 -63.22 -29.21 -11.34
N SER A 804 -63.56 -30.09 -10.40
CA SER A 804 -62.70 -30.86 -9.48
C SER A 804 -61.18 -30.79 -9.67
N SER A 805 -60.46 -30.65 -8.55
CA SER A 805 -58.99 -30.77 -8.47
C SER A 805 -58.44 -32.06 -9.11
N PRO A 806 -57.54 -31.94 -10.11
CA PRO A 806 -56.42 -32.85 -10.30
C PRO A 806 -55.26 -32.38 -9.41
N GLY A 807 -54.41 -33.23 -8.84
CA GLY A 807 -54.08 -34.59 -9.25
C GLY A 807 -52.58 -34.64 -9.50
N ASN A 808 -51.81 -35.12 -8.52
CA ASN A 808 -50.35 -35.14 -8.57
C ASN A 808 -49.85 -36.05 -9.70
N ASN A 809 -49.51 -35.45 -10.84
CA ASN A 809 -48.81 -36.07 -11.95
C ASN A 809 -47.66 -35.15 -12.34
N GLY A 810 -46.44 -35.57 -12.03
CA GLY A 810 -45.25 -34.84 -12.44
C GLY A 810 -45.10 -34.90 -13.95
N ASN A 811 -44.97 -33.73 -14.59
CA ASN A 811 -44.22 -33.62 -15.82
C ASN A 811 -43.15 -32.54 -15.62
N GLN A 812 -41.93 -32.89 -16.00
CA GLN A 812 -40.71 -32.15 -15.67
C GLN A 812 -40.72 -30.76 -16.34
N PRO A 813 -40.25 -29.69 -15.66
CA PRO A 813 -39.96 -28.44 -16.35
C PRO A 813 -39.02 -28.69 -17.52
N SER A 814 -39.32 -28.11 -18.69
CA SER A 814 -38.45 -28.21 -19.86
C SER A 814 -37.06 -27.70 -19.49
N ILE A 815 -36.06 -28.56 -19.68
CA ILE A 815 -34.66 -28.30 -19.31
C ILE A 815 -34.23 -26.92 -19.85
N PRO A 816 -33.90 -25.95 -18.98
CA PRO A 816 -33.28 -24.71 -19.43
C PRO A 816 -32.00 -25.06 -20.17
N ALA A 817 -31.73 -24.40 -21.30
CA ALA A 817 -30.48 -24.62 -22.03
C ALA A 817 -29.30 -24.51 -21.06
N GLU A 818 -28.48 -25.57 -21.02
CA GLU A 818 -27.42 -25.74 -20.02
C GLU A 818 -26.46 -24.55 -20.11
N LYS A 819 -26.51 -23.66 -19.10
CA LYS A 819 -25.70 -22.45 -19.09
C LYS A 819 -24.24 -22.86 -19.12
N GLU A 820 -23.45 -22.21 -19.96
CA GLU A 820 -22.01 -22.45 -20.08
C GLU A 820 -21.31 -22.24 -18.72
N GLU A 821 -20.50 -23.20 -18.29
CA GLU A 821 -19.65 -23.08 -17.08
C GLU A 821 -18.46 -22.18 -17.41
N ILE A 822 -18.53 -20.92 -16.98
CA ILE A 822 -17.51 -19.90 -17.27
C ILE A 822 -16.38 -19.88 -16.23
N GLY A 823 -16.51 -20.65 -15.14
CA GLY A 823 -15.47 -20.80 -14.12
C GLY A 823 -16.04 -21.12 -12.74
N TYR A 824 -15.43 -20.53 -11.71
CA TYR A 824 -15.74 -20.76 -10.31
C TYR A 824 -15.83 -19.43 -9.54
N THR A 825 -16.54 -19.42 -8.42
CA THR A 825 -16.66 -18.30 -7.47
C THR A 825 -16.63 -18.85 -6.04
N THR A 826 -16.17 -18.07 -5.06
CA THR A 826 -16.18 -18.49 -3.65
C THR A 826 -17.27 -17.76 -2.87
N PHE A 827 -18.11 -18.49 -2.14
CA PHE A 827 -19.15 -17.95 -1.28
C PHE A 827 -18.89 -18.26 0.20
N SER A 828 -19.25 -17.35 1.10
CA SER A 828 -19.39 -17.63 2.53
C SER A 828 -20.59 -16.90 3.14
N ILE A 829 -21.12 -17.41 4.25
CA ILE A 829 -22.25 -16.85 4.98
C ILE A 829 -21.88 -16.83 6.47
N ARG A 830 -21.95 -15.65 7.09
CA ARG A 830 -21.50 -15.39 8.47
C ARG A 830 -22.51 -14.54 9.24
N ILE A 831 -22.92 -15.02 10.41
CA ILE A 831 -23.73 -14.25 11.37
C ILE A 831 -22.83 -13.63 12.45
N SER A 832 -21.80 -14.35 12.90
CA SER A 832 -20.80 -13.87 13.85
C SER A 832 -19.48 -14.64 13.71
N SER A 833 -18.50 -14.38 14.58
CA SER A 833 -17.23 -15.15 14.61
C SER A 833 -17.41 -16.60 15.07
N SER A 834 -18.52 -16.92 15.75
CA SER A 834 -18.90 -18.27 16.20
C SER A 834 -20.07 -18.89 15.41
N GLU A 835 -20.78 -18.09 14.62
CA GLU A 835 -21.97 -18.51 13.87
C GLU A 835 -21.70 -18.33 12.37
N VAL A 836 -21.29 -19.40 11.71
CA VAL A 836 -20.90 -19.41 10.28
C VAL A 836 -21.76 -20.45 9.55
N PRO A 837 -22.95 -20.08 9.03
CA PRO A 837 -23.81 -21.00 8.29
C PRO A 837 -23.16 -21.63 7.05
N LEU A 838 -22.19 -20.94 6.43
CA LEU A 838 -21.41 -21.46 5.31
C LEU A 838 -19.97 -20.94 5.40
N ASN A 839 -19.01 -21.85 5.61
CA ASN A 839 -17.58 -21.53 5.46
C ASN A 839 -17.26 -21.22 3.99
N THR A 840 -16.10 -20.61 3.70
CA THR A 840 -15.72 -20.29 2.32
C THR A 840 -15.72 -21.52 1.43
N THR A 841 -16.69 -21.59 0.51
CA THR A 841 -16.97 -22.71 -0.38
C THR A 841 -16.81 -22.26 -1.83
N THR A 842 -15.94 -22.93 -2.57
CA THR A 842 -15.84 -22.76 -4.02
C THR A 842 -17.00 -23.47 -4.70
N THR A 843 -17.74 -22.76 -5.53
CA THR A 843 -18.81 -23.31 -6.37
C THR A 843 -18.58 -22.96 -7.84
N LYS A 844 -19.24 -23.68 -8.76
CA LYS A 844 -19.23 -23.36 -10.18
C LYS A 844 -19.91 -22.02 -10.44
N LEU A 845 -19.50 -21.33 -11.48
CA LEU A 845 -20.15 -20.12 -11.99
C LEU A 845 -20.57 -20.34 -13.44
N PHE A 846 -21.84 -20.09 -13.73
CA PHE A 846 -22.43 -20.24 -15.06
C PHE A 846 -22.69 -18.87 -15.71
N ALA A 847 -22.70 -18.84 -17.04
CA ALA A 847 -22.83 -17.62 -17.83
C ALA A 847 -24.02 -16.74 -17.39
N GLY A 848 -23.70 -15.50 -16.97
CA GLY A 848 -24.69 -14.51 -16.55
C GLY A 848 -25.39 -14.78 -15.21
N GLU A 849 -24.90 -15.70 -14.37
CA GLU A 849 -25.36 -15.79 -12.98
C GLU A 849 -25.02 -14.52 -12.17
N THR A 850 -25.92 -14.20 -11.24
CA THR A 850 -25.79 -13.09 -10.29
C THR A 850 -25.43 -13.58 -8.89
N VAL A 851 -25.04 -12.66 -8.01
CA VAL A 851 -24.82 -12.98 -6.59
C VAL A 851 -26.05 -13.64 -5.95
N PHE A 852 -27.26 -13.27 -6.38
CA PHE A 852 -28.48 -13.92 -5.90
C PHE A 852 -28.69 -15.33 -6.46
N ASP A 853 -28.49 -15.56 -7.76
CA ASP A 853 -28.60 -16.90 -8.36
C ASP A 853 -27.67 -17.90 -7.66
N VAL A 854 -26.41 -17.50 -7.45
CA VAL A 854 -25.41 -18.33 -6.78
C VAL A 854 -25.73 -18.47 -5.28
N LEU A 855 -26.25 -17.44 -4.61
CA LEU A 855 -26.72 -17.57 -3.21
C LEU A 855 -27.82 -18.64 -3.09
N GLN A 856 -28.86 -18.58 -3.92
CA GLN A 856 -29.96 -19.55 -3.90
C GLN A 856 -29.45 -20.98 -4.10
N ARG A 857 -28.55 -21.15 -5.08
CA ARG A 857 -27.96 -22.45 -5.42
C ARG A 857 -27.10 -22.99 -4.28
N VAL A 858 -26.14 -22.21 -3.77
CA VAL A 858 -25.21 -22.66 -2.71
C VAL A 858 -25.92 -22.86 -1.37
N THR A 859 -26.92 -22.04 -1.02
CA THR A 859 -27.74 -22.27 0.19
C THR A 859 -28.54 -23.57 0.09
N THR A 860 -29.12 -23.87 -1.07
CA THR A 860 -29.82 -25.13 -1.34
C THR A 860 -28.88 -26.33 -1.28
N GLU A 861 -27.71 -26.25 -1.95
CA GLU A 861 -26.67 -27.30 -1.96
C GLU A 861 -26.16 -27.67 -0.56
N ASN A 862 -26.15 -26.70 0.37
CA ASN A 862 -25.62 -26.87 1.74
C ASN A 862 -26.72 -26.95 2.82
N GLY A 863 -28.01 -27.02 2.44
CA GLY A 863 -29.13 -27.12 3.40
C GLY A 863 -29.33 -25.88 4.29
N VAL A 864 -28.81 -24.73 3.89
CA VAL A 864 -28.96 -23.46 4.61
C VAL A 864 -30.30 -22.84 4.25
N ALA A 865 -31.16 -22.57 5.24
CA ALA A 865 -32.42 -21.89 5.00
C ALA A 865 -32.17 -20.47 4.47
N LEU A 866 -32.87 -20.09 3.39
CA LEU A 866 -32.80 -18.77 2.77
C LEU A 866 -34.22 -18.20 2.66
N SER A 867 -34.40 -16.96 3.13
CA SER A 867 -35.64 -16.19 3.01
C SER A 867 -35.37 -14.87 2.29
N TYR A 868 -36.26 -14.54 1.36
CA TYR A 868 -36.17 -13.35 0.54
C TYR A 868 -37.54 -12.93 0.03
N ARG A 869 -37.68 -11.64 -0.24
CA ARG A 869 -38.86 -11.03 -0.85
C ARG A 869 -38.47 -10.22 -2.07
N GLN A 870 -39.34 -10.18 -3.06
CA GLN A 870 -39.20 -9.23 -4.17
C GLN A 870 -39.67 -7.83 -3.74
N THR A 871 -38.99 -6.81 -4.25
CA THR A 871 -39.32 -5.40 -4.07
C THR A 871 -39.20 -4.68 -5.42
N GLU A 872 -39.72 -3.46 -5.55
CA GLU A 872 -39.45 -2.62 -6.73
C GLU A 872 -37.97 -2.21 -6.90
N TYR A 873 -37.10 -2.57 -5.94
CA TYR A 873 -35.64 -2.38 -5.98
C TYR A 873 -34.87 -3.67 -6.33
N GLY A 874 -35.58 -4.76 -6.66
CA GLY A 874 -35.05 -6.11 -6.86
C GLY A 874 -35.16 -6.98 -5.61
N THR A 875 -34.44 -8.12 -5.61
CA THR A 875 -34.54 -9.09 -4.51
C THR A 875 -33.92 -8.54 -3.23
N TYR A 876 -34.67 -8.61 -2.13
CA TYR A 876 -34.20 -8.30 -0.78
C TYR A 876 -34.09 -9.59 0.06
N ILE A 877 -32.95 -9.81 0.71
CA ILE A 877 -32.72 -10.98 1.57
C ILE A 877 -33.13 -10.62 2.99
N ASP A 878 -34.32 -11.06 3.40
CA ASP A 878 -34.85 -10.80 4.74
C ASP A 878 -34.38 -11.81 5.78
N GLY A 879 -33.84 -12.97 5.40
CA GLY A 879 -33.19 -13.88 6.36
C GLY A 879 -32.32 -14.98 5.76
N ILE A 880 -31.30 -15.41 6.50
CA ILE A 880 -30.46 -16.58 6.15
C ILE A 880 -30.18 -17.39 7.42
N ALA A 881 -30.17 -18.72 7.31
CA ALA A 881 -29.96 -19.68 8.39
C ALA A 881 -30.91 -19.51 9.59
N GLY A 882 -32.09 -18.92 9.38
CA GLY A 882 -33.08 -18.65 10.42
C GLY A 882 -32.83 -17.38 11.24
N VAL A 883 -31.89 -16.52 10.86
CA VAL A 883 -31.72 -15.16 11.39
C VAL A 883 -32.19 -14.15 10.36
N TYR A 884 -33.12 -13.28 10.76
CA TYR A 884 -33.82 -12.32 9.90
C TYR A 884 -33.35 -10.87 10.11
N GLU A 885 -33.79 -9.96 9.24
CA GLU A 885 -33.76 -8.51 9.50
C GLU A 885 -34.36 -8.19 10.88
N PHE A 886 -33.72 -7.27 11.60
CA PHE A 886 -34.11 -6.77 12.93
C PHE A 886 -34.03 -7.75 14.12
N ASP A 887 -33.80 -9.04 13.93
CA ASP A 887 -33.72 -10.06 14.99
C ASP A 887 -32.74 -9.72 16.13
N ARG A 888 -31.66 -9.00 15.83
CA ARG A 888 -30.63 -8.61 16.82
C ARG A 888 -30.63 -7.10 17.11
N GLY A 889 -31.72 -6.41 16.79
CA GLY A 889 -31.95 -4.98 17.03
C GLY A 889 -32.37 -4.21 15.77
N PRO A 890 -32.96 -3.01 15.89
CA PRO A 890 -33.59 -2.29 14.78
C PRO A 890 -32.64 -1.77 13.68
N LEU A 891 -31.34 -2.01 13.81
CA LEU A 891 -30.29 -1.68 12.82
C LEU A 891 -29.59 -2.93 12.26
N SER A 892 -30.11 -4.12 12.55
CA SER A 892 -29.52 -5.41 12.18
C SER A 892 -30.17 -6.04 10.94
N GLY A 893 -29.39 -6.76 10.14
CA GLY A 893 -29.83 -7.36 8.88
C GLY A 893 -28.70 -7.93 8.04
N TRP A 894 -29.02 -8.40 6.83
CA TRP A 894 -28.06 -9.03 5.92
C TRP A 894 -27.46 -8.06 4.91
N MET A 895 -26.14 -8.09 4.79
CA MET A 895 -25.38 -7.39 3.74
C MET A 895 -24.52 -8.38 2.97
N TYR A 896 -24.12 -8.02 1.75
CA TYR A 896 -23.18 -8.79 0.94
C TYR A 896 -22.04 -7.90 0.43
N ARG A 897 -20.87 -8.50 0.24
CA ARG A 897 -19.75 -7.89 -0.46
C ARG A 897 -19.15 -8.83 -1.49
N VAL A 898 -18.60 -8.25 -2.56
CA VAL A 898 -17.88 -8.96 -3.62
C VAL A 898 -16.46 -8.40 -3.68
N ASN A 899 -15.45 -9.27 -3.61
CA ASN A 899 -14.03 -8.91 -3.58
C ASN A 899 -13.68 -7.87 -2.49
N GLY A 900 -14.37 -7.95 -1.34
CA GLY A 900 -14.23 -7.03 -0.21
C GLY A 900 -15.07 -5.75 -0.29
N VAL A 901 -15.69 -5.43 -1.44
CA VAL A 901 -16.49 -4.22 -1.65
C VAL A 901 -17.98 -4.52 -1.48
N PHE A 902 -18.67 -3.78 -0.61
CA PHE A 902 -20.12 -3.88 -0.42
C PHE A 902 -20.87 -3.07 -1.50
N PRO A 903 -21.67 -3.69 -2.39
CA PRO A 903 -22.44 -2.95 -3.39
C PRO A 903 -23.73 -2.38 -2.78
N SER A 904 -24.07 -1.14 -3.13
CA SER A 904 -25.26 -0.43 -2.61
C SER A 904 -26.58 -0.81 -3.30
N TYR A 905 -26.65 -1.97 -3.95
CA TYR A 905 -27.79 -2.40 -4.78
C TYR A 905 -28.03 -3.91 -4.68
N SER A 906 -29.22 -4.39 -5.04
CA SER A 906 -29.62 -5.80 -4.89
C SER A 906 -28.63 -6.80 -5.50
N ALA A 907 -28.36 -7.89 -4.78
CA ALA A 907 -27.56 -9.01 -5.24
C ALA A 907 -28.08 -9.68 -6.53
N ALA A 908 -29.37 -9.50 -6.87
CA ALA A 908 -29.95 -9.95 -8.14
C ALA A 908 -29.57 -9.07 -9.35
N ASN A 909 -28.89 -7.94 -9.13
CA ASN A 909 -28.41 -7.05 -10.19
C ASN A 909 -26.87 -7.11 -10.36
N TYR A 910 -26.15 -7.81 -9.46
CA TYR A 910 -24.70 -8.01 -9.53
C TYR A 910 -24.38 -9.31 -10.27
N THR A 911 -24.08 -9.22 -11.57
CA THR A 911 -23.54 -10.35 -12.36
C THR A 911 -22.12 -10.68 -11.91
N LEU A 912 -21.83 -11.96 -11.64
CA LEU A 912 -20.53 -12.41 -11.17
C LEU A 912 -19.55 -12.72 -12.32
N SER A 913 -18.26 -12.58 -12.03
CA SER A 913 -17.13 -12.95 -12.88
C SER A 913 -16.35 -14.14 -12.31
N PRO A 914 -15.64 -14.92 -13.14
CA PRO A 914 -14.80 -16.02 -12.65
C PRO A 914 -13.73 -15.53 -11.67
N ASN A 915 -13.62 -16.25 -10.54
CA ASN A 915 -12.78 -15.97 -9.37
C ASN A 915 -13.27 -14.84 -8.44
N ASP A 916 -14.47 -14.29 -8.64
CA ASP A 916 -15.08 -13.38 -7.66
C ASP A 916 -15.31 -14.11 -6.32
N SER A 917 -15.07 -13.40 -5.21
CA SER A 917 -15.31 -13.87 -3.84
C SER A 917 -16.43 -13.08 -3.17
N VAL A 918 -17.53 -13.77 -2.84
CA VAL A 918 -18.70 -13.22 -2.17
C VAL A 918 -18.73 -13.59 -0.69
N GLU A 919 -19.00 -12.60 0.16
CA GLU A 919 -19.27 -12.82 1.58
C GLU A 919 -20.64 -12.21 1.94
N TRP A 920 -21.54 -13.05 2.47
CA TRP A 920 -22.78 -12.62 3.11
C TRP A 920 -22.55 -12.50 4.62
N ILE A 921 -22.81 -11.32 5.16
CA ILE A 921 -22.44 -10.96 6.53
C ILE A 921 -23.63 -10.27 7.19
N TYR A 922 -24.01 -10.76 8.37
CA TYR A 922 -25.02 -10.11 9.21
C TYR A 922 -24.41 -8.93 9.97
N THR A 923 -25.06 -7.77 9.92
CA THR A 923 -24.69 -6.55 10.66
C THR A 923 -25.61 -6.32 11.85
N LEU A 924 -25.13 -5.61 12.87
CA LEU A 924 -25.89 -5.09 14.01
C LEU A 924 -26.08 -3.56 13.98
N ASP A 925 -25.37 -2.83 13.12
CA ASP A 925 -25.36 -1.36 13.04
C ASP A 925 -25.17 -0.85 11.60
N LEU A 926 -26.10 -1.21 10.69
CA LEU A 926 -26.15 -0.74 9.30
C LEU A 926 -24.81 -0.81 8.55
N GLY A 927 -24.05 -1.89 8.75
CA GLY A 927 -22.76 -2.15 8.09
C GLY A 927 -21.52 -1.64 8.81
N LYS A 928 -21.64 -0.76 9.82
CA LYS A 928 -20.47 -0.15 10.50
C LYS A 928 -19.61 -1.17 11.24
N ASP A 929 -20.25 -2.13 11.88
CA ASP A 929 -19.62 -3.21 12.65
C ASP A 929 -18.88 -4.24 11.80
N ILE A 930 -19.19 -4.32 10.50
CA ILE A 930 -18.64 -5.30 9.54
C ILE A 930 -17.78 -4.68 8.42
N GLY A 931 -17.53 -3.37 8.48
CA GLY A 931 -16.77 -2.64 7.46
C GLY A 931 -17.52 -2.41 6.14
N GLY A 932 -18.86 -2.48 6.17
CA GLY A 932 -19.73 -2.04 5.06
C GLY A 932 -19.96 -0.54 5.03
N TYR A 933 -19.48 0.18 6.05
CA TYR A 933 -19.37 1.62 6.06
C TYR A 933 -18.00 2.04 5.54
N VAL A 934 -17.96 2.88 4.50
CA VAL A 934 -16.69 3.39 3.94
C VAL A 934 -16.22 4.58 4.77
N GLU A 935 -15.29 4.35 5.70
CA GLU A 935 -14.35 5.39 6.13
C GLU A 935 -13.18 5.43 5.14
N ASP A 936 -13.06 6.51 4.36
CA ASP A 936 -11.82 6.79 3.63
C ASP A 936 -11.28 8.20 3.92
N VAL A 937 -10.21 8.21 4.71
CA VAL A 937 -9.24 9.30 4.92
C VAL A 937 -9.80 10.71 5.17
N GLU A 938 -10.27 10.93 6.41
CA GLU A 938 -9.54 11.91 7.23
C GLU A 938 -9.41 11.43 8.68
N LYS A 939 -8.17 11.30 9.17
CA LYS A 939 -7.91 11.17 10.61
C LYS A 939 -8.19 12.51 11.27
N THR A 940 -9.42 12.70 11.75
CA THR A 940 -9.79 13.90 12.50
C THR A 940 -8.82 14.15 13.64
N PRO A 941 -8.14 15.32 13.70
CA PRO A 941 -7.35 15.70 14.86
C PRO A 941 -8.26 15.82 16.09
N GLU A 942 -7.78 15.42 17.27
CA GLU A 942 -8.51 15.61 18.54
C GLU A 942 -8.98 17.07 18.68
N LYS A 943 -10.30 17.27 18.78
CA LYS A 943 -11.04 18.55 18.65
C LYS A 943 -10.21 19.82 18.97
N GLY A 944 -9.55 20.32 17.93
CA GLY A 944 -8.64 21.47 17.96
C GLY A 944 -9.38 22.80 18.15
N LYS A 945 -9.53 23.22 19.41
CA LYS A 945 -10.11 24.49 19.88
C LYS A 945 -10.02 25.66 18.87
N ASP A 946 -11.18 26.24 18.54
CA ASP A 946 -11.33 27.44 17.70
C ASP A 946 -10.28 28.55 18.02
N PRO A 947 -9.46 28.98 17.05
CA PRO A 947 -8.50 30.07 17.21
C PRO A 947 -9.11 31.43 17.60
N LEU A 948 -10.37 31.71 17.27
CA LEU A 948 -11.08 32.93 17.69
C LEU A 948 -11.40 32.89 19.18
N ASP A 949 -12.07 31.83 19.65
CA ASP A 949 -12.38 31.61 21.05
C ASP A 949 -11.10 31.46 21.89
N GLU A 950 -10.02 30.90 21.36
CA GLU A 950 -8.72 30.87 22.06
C GLU A 950 -8.06 32.26 22.13
N LYS A 951 -8.19 33.12 21.11
CA LYS A 951 -7.84 34.57 21.21
C LYS A 951 -8.69 35.30 22.24
N ILE A 952 -9.99 35.02 22.33
CA ILE A 952 -10.92 35.62 23.31
C ILE A 952 -10.61 35.13 24.73
N LYS A 953 -10.35 33.83 24.92
CA LYS A 953 -9.95 33.21 26.19
C LYS A 953 -8.55 33.65 26.63
N LYS A 954 -7.58 33.83 25.71
CA LYS A 954 -6.26 34.42 26.01
C LYS A 954 -6.36 35.90 26.41
N LYS A 955 -7.22 36.72 25.75
CA LYS A 955 -7.54 38.09 26.23
C LYS A 955 -8.17 38.07 27.63
N LYS A 956 -9.22 37.26 27.86
CA LYS A 956 -9.89 37.16 29.18
C LYS A 956 -8.95 36.64 30.29
N LYS A 957 -8.07 35.67 30.01
CA LYS A 957 -7.01 35.22 30.95
C LYS A 957 -5.98 36.31 31.25
N LYS A 958 -5.43 37.02 30.24
CA LYS A 958 -4.48 38.13 30.47
C LYS A 958 -5.08 39.22 31.37
N THR A 959 -6.37 39.55 31.22
CA THR A 959 -7.06 40.53 32.09
C THR A 959 -7.27 40.01 33.52
N ARG A 960 -7.66 38.74 33.71
CA ARG A 960 -7.77 38.14 35.07
C ARG A 960 -6.41 38.04 35.78
N SER A 961 -5.35 37.63 35.10
CA SER A 961 -4.00 37.57 35.70
C SER A 961 -3.46 38.97 36.05
N ARG A 962 -3.67 39.98 35.20
CA ARG A 962 -3.27 41.38 35.51
C ARG A 962 -4.00 41.95 36.73
N LYS A 963 -5.26 41.57 37.00
CA LYS A 963 -5.92 41.88 38.28
C LYS A 963 -5.28 41.12 39.45
N LYS A 964 -5.10 39.80 39.36
CA LYS A 964 -4.55 38.99 40.47
C LYS A 964 -3.13 39.43 40.89
N ILE A 965 -2.28 39.80 39.93
CA ILE A 965 -0.91 40.28 40.18
C ILE A 965 -0.90 41.66 40.89
N LYS A 966 -1.84 42.56 40.58
CA LYS A 966 -1.96 43.84 41.32
C LYS A 966 -2.41 43.64 42.76
N THR A 967 -3.30 42.69 43.04
CA THR A 967 -3.73 42.39 44.42
C THR A 967 -2.59 41.80 45.26
N ILE A 968 -1.83 40.84 44.72
CA ILE A 968 -0.74 40.17 45.44
C ILE A 968 0.43 41.12 45.76
N LYS A 969 0.68 42.15 44.94
CA LYS A 969 1.72 43.15 45.23
C LYS A 969 1.35 44.18 46.32
N LEU A 970 0.11 44.21 46.82
CA LEU A 970 -0.26 45.05 47.97
C LEU A 970 -0.24 44.29 49.32
N SER A 971 -0.34 42.96 49.33
CA SER A 971 -0.42 42.16 50.57
C SER A 971 0.92 41.61 51.07
N LYS A 972 2.05 42.14 50.61
CA LYS A 972 3.41 41.80 51.07
C LYS A 972 4.21 43.04 51.50
N LYS A 973 3.54 44.02 52.12
CA LYS A 973 4.19 45.17 52.77
C LYS A 973 3.67 45.43 54.19
N THR A 974 3.07 44.42 54.82
CA THR A 974 2.61 44.43 56.21
C THR A 974 2.55 42.99 56.73
N LYS A 975 3.38 42.71 57.75
CA LYS A 975 3.74 41.36 58.26
C LYS A 975 4.60 40.56 57.29
#